data_AF-A0A2V6YEN0-F1
#
_entry.id   AF-A0A2V6YEN0-F1
#
_cell.length_a   1.000
_cell.length_b   1.000
_cell.length_c   1.000
_cell.angle_alpha   90.00
_cell.angle_beta   90.00
_cell.angle_gamma   90.00
#
_symmetry.space_group_name_H-M   'P 1'
#
loop_
_entity.id
_entity.type
_entity.pdbx_description
1 polymer ?
#
loop_
_entity_poly.entity_id
_entity_poly.type
_entity_poly.pdbx_seq_one_letter_code
_entity_poly.pdbx_strand_id
1 'polypeptide(L)'
;MTATLSPQEIERERFGLGTFALVLAGLAAGAPILVGPGALRLVGTLLMVASLIEVLHCFRRVRQAVQRSAYASAGLTFLMGLLVVSAPALAETALTLLLGASFVVDAVQRAVELRRSQDRRTALTIVLGVAGNVAMAVLLLVLWRRSSLWTIAIAGALRIVGVGWNMVMSPLPSRDAATVIRSSGLPDHPEVARLGERLAREETARRPYDRRWSVALVAILFATHVGRMQAEWTLVGLLAPFVAVAGDVASAFLIALGVIGPTRFALRRVTWPLERRGWARILAGSVDRPLGLLDRLLRAYLIRSFRIWIRFHQMRDSLPFVFERGLQMGLPVVAVAVATVPIWGMSWYFNSENWAAAIYNSWAEHRTDTWRVAMTRAVLVSAPSPGAAGTLALDPPKLGGDFAFLVIGDPGEGDASQHVLRDQIIRAGAGPDVRFMVISSDVIYPTGSMKDYEANFWLPFKGFDKPVYAIPGNHDWYDALEGFVATFFTPEAARVAMRARVEADNRLTSTTDDRIAWLVGEAARLRREYGVPTGFQRAPYFQIQSDRFALLAVDTGVLRRVDPDQLAWLRAALEQSRGKFKMVILGHPLYAGGLYQATGDGDFTALHDLMREHGVEIVMAGDTHDLELYVERYQAEGTEHVMHHVVNGGGGAYLSSGTALAWPIAPAVPQWAFHPTSAALTAKIDFHTPRWKWPFWVWTKHFGAWPFSVEWLSAAFDYNVAPFFQSFVEVRVEPWAGRVRMLPWGVHGRLRWVDLQVSPGWRPADGRPDEPVEIVLPIRAQPPRTTPAR
;
A
#
# COMPACT_ATOMS: atom_id res chain seq x y z
N MET A 1 -1.28 -34.98 32.74
CA MET A 1 -1.17 -34.28 34.04
C MET A 1 -0.24 -33.10 33.82
N THR A 2 -0.76 -31.87 33.82
CA THR A 2 0.03 -30.64 33.64
C THR A 2 0.28 -30.01 35.00
N ALA A 3 1.55 -29.85 35.37
CA ALA A 3 1.98 -29.27 36.65
C ALA A 3 1.36 -27.89 36.89
N THR A 4 0.94 -27.66 38.14
CA THR A 4 0.53 -26.36 38.66
C THR A 4 1.74 -25.42 38.74
N LEU A 5 1.63 -24.20 38.21
CA LEU A 5 2.68 -23.18 38.37
C LEU A 5 2.80 -22.79 39.84
N SER A 6 4.02 -22.70 40.35
CA SER A 6 4.35 -22.19 41.67
C SER A 6 4.05 -20.68 41.77
N PRO A 7 3.82 -20.14 42.98
CA PRO A 7 3.63 -18.70 43.19
C PRO A 7 4.76 -17.82 42.63
N GLN A 8 6.01 -18.30 42.69
CA GLN A 8 7.18 -17.60 42.14
C GLN A 8 7.17 -17.56 40.60
N GLU A 9 6.74 -18.65 39.95
CA GLU A 9 6.60 -18.66 38.48
C GLU A 9 5.49 -17.71 38.00
N ILE A 10 4.39 -17.61 38.76
CA ILE A 10 3.29 -16.67 38.50
C ILE A 10 3.78 -15.22 38.63
N GLU A 11 4.56 -14.90 39.65
CA GLU A 11 5.10 -13.56 39.87
C GLU A 11 6.12 -13.17 38.77
N ARG A 12 7.01 -14.10 38.41
CA ARG A 12 8.00 -13.89 37.34
C ARG A 12 7.34 -13.71 35.97
N GLU A 13 6.29 -14.48 35.68
CA GLU A 13 5.52 -14.35 34.43
C GLU A 13 4.78 -13.02 34.35
N ARG A 14 4.18 -12.56 35.45
CA ARG A 14 3.54 -11.23 35.53
C ARG A 14 4.53 -10.10 35.31
N PHE A 15 5.69 -10.16 35.97
CA PHE A 15 6.73 -9.14 35.82
C PHE A 15 7.25 -9.11 34.39
N GLY A 16 7.56 -10.27 33.79
CA GLY A 16 8.03 -10.37 32.41
C GLY A 16 7.05 -9.79 31.39
N LEU A 17 5.75 -10.08 31.54
CA LEU A 17 4.71 -9.52 30.67
C LEU A 17 4.55 -8.00 30.82
N GLY A 18 4.64 -7.48 32.05
CA GLY A 18 4.61 -6.04 32.33
C GLY A 18 5.81 -5.32 31.71
N THR A 19 7.03 -5.84 31.91
CA THR A 19 8.25 -5.30 31.31
C THR A 19 8.17 -5.31 29.78
N PHE A 20 7.68 -6.40 29.18
CA PHE A 20 7.51 -6.49 27.74
C PHE A 20 6.54 -5.43 27.20
N ALA A 21 5.40 -5.21 27.87
CA ALA A 21 4.46 -4.17 27.48
C ALA A 21 5.06 -2.76 27.57
N LEU A 22 5.89 -2.49 28.58
CA LEU A 22 6.61 -1.22 28.70
C LEU A 22 7.62 -1.01 27.56
N VAL A 23 8.32 -2.07 27.14
CA VAL A 23 9.23 -2.01 25.97
C VAL A 23 8.44 -1.67 24.70
N LEU A 24 7.31 -2.35 24.45
CA LEU A 24 6.44 -2.05 23.31
C LEU A 24 5.92 -0.60 23.34
N ALA A 25 5.54 -0.11 24.53
CA ALA A 25 5.08 1.27 24.69
C ALA A 25 6.20 2.29 24.44
N GLY A 26 7.43 2.01 24.89
CA GLY A 26 8.60 2.84 24.61
C GLY A 26 8.92 2.92 23.13
N LEU A 27 8.86 1.79 22.42
CA LEU A 27 9.02 1.74 20.96
C LEU A 27 7.92 2.52 20.24
N ALA A 28 6.67 2.41 20.69
CA ALA A 28 5.55 3.16 20.12
C ALA A 28 5.71 4.68 20.32
N ALA A 29 6.13 5.12 21.51
CA ALA A 29 6.36 6.54 21.80
C ALA A 29 7.55 7.12 21.02
N GLY A 30 8.61 6.32 20.81
CA GLY A 30 9.80 6.71 20.06
C GLY A 30 9.67 6.57 18.54
N ALA A 31 8.60 5.94 18.03
CA ALA A 31 8.41 5.66 16.62
C ALA A 31 8.58 6.89 15.69
N PRO A 32 8.06 8.09 16.03
CA PRO A 32 8.27 9.30 15.22
C PRO A 32 9.74 9.63 14.95
N ILE A 33 10.62 9.34 15.91
CA ILE A 33 12.07 9.59 15.80
C ILE A 33 12.76 8.42 15.09
N LEU A 34 12.39 7.19 15.44
CA LEU A 34 13.10 5.99 15.00
C LEU A 34 12.89 5.66 13.51
N VAL A 35 11.69 5.91 12.99
CA VAL A 35 11.29 5.46 11.64
C VAL A 35 10.60 6.54 10.81
N GLY A 36 10.46 7.77 11.33
CA GLY A 36 9.91 8.93 10.61
C GLY A 36 8.55 8.62 9.94
N PRO A 37 8.46 8.60 8.59
CA PRO A 37 7.24 8.27 7.86
C PRO A 37 6.63 6.90 8.22
N GLY A 38 7.45 5.93 8.65
CA GLY A 38 7.00 4.60 9.05
C GLY A 38 6.36 4.51 10.45
N ALA A 39 6.29 5.62 11.19
CA ALA A 39 5.89 5.62 12.60
C ALA A 39 4.49 5.07 12.84
N LEU A 40 3.50 5.47 12.04
CA LEU A 40 2.12 4.99 12.18
C LEU A 40 2.05 3.47 12.00
N ARG A 41 2.68 2.93 10.94
CA ARG A 41 2.72 1.48 10.71
C ARG A 41 3.32 0.73 11.90
N LEU A 42 4.42 1.23 12.46
CA LEU A 42 5.05 0.64 13.65
C LEU A 42 4.11 0.70 14.87
N VAL A 43 3.55 1.87 15.18
CA VAL A 43 2.63 2.06 16.32
C VAL A 43 1.40 1.14 16.20
N GLY A 44 0.78 1.09 15.01
CA GLY A 44 -0.36 0.23 14.74
C GLY A 44 -0.03 -1.25 14.90
N THR A 45 1.13 -1.69 14.39
CA THR A 45 1.62 -3.06 14.56
C THR A 45 1.87 -3.40 16.03
N LEU A 46 2.50 -2.50 16.80
CA LEU A 46 2.75 -2.70 18.23
C LEU A 46 1.46 -2.79 19.04
N LEU A 47 0.42 -2.00 18.69
CA LEU A 47 -0.91 -2.10 19.27
C LEU A 47 -1.55 -3.46 18.99
N MET A 48 -1.46 -3.95 17.75
CA MET A 48 -1.95 -5.28 17.38
C MET A 48 -1.21 -6.37 18.16
N VAL A 49 0.13 -6.31 18.25
CA VAL A 49 0.94 -7.26 19.05
C VAL A 49 0.53 -7.24 20.52
N ALA A 50 0.41 -6.05 21.13
CA ALA A 50 -0.02 -5.90 22.52
C ALA A 50 -1.42 -6.52 22.74
N SER A 51 -2.35 -6.31 21.80
CA SER A 51 -3.69 -6.90 21.88
C SER A 51 -3.68 -8.42 21.75
N LEU A 52 -2.83 -9.00 20.89
CA LEU A 52 -2.72 -10.45 20.76
C LEU A 52 -2.20 -11.09 22.04
N ILE A 53 -1.22 -10.44 22.69
CA ILE A 53 -0.72 -10.86 23.99
C ILE A 53 -1.81 -10.75 25.05
N GLU A 54 -2.60 -9.68 25.02
CA GLU A 54 -3.74 -9.53 25.93
C GLU A 54 -4.77 -10.64 25.72
N VAL A 55 -5.11 -11.00 24.48
CA VAL A 55 -6.00 -12.12 24.16
C VAL A 55 -5.44 -13.44 24.69
N LEU A 56 -4.16 -13.73 24.47
CA LEU A 56 -3.49 -14.92 24.99
C LEU A 56 -3.54 -14.97 26.52
N HIS A 57 -3.36 -13.82 27.18
CA HIS A 57 -3.50 -13.69 28.62
C HIS A 57 -4.97 -13.83 29.09
N CYS A 58 -5.96 -13.40 28.30
CA CYS A 58 -7.39 -13.51 28.63
C CYS A 58 -7.84 -14.97 28.80
N PHE A 59 -7.34 -15.88 27.96
CA PHE A 59 -7.61 -17.32 28.11
C PHE A 59 -7.18 -17.83 29.48
N ARG A 60 -6.16 -17.22 30.09
CA ARG A 60 -5.65 -17.55 31.42
C ARG A 60 -6.32 -16.77 32.56
N ARG A 61 -7.50 -16.15 32.39
CA ARG A 61 -8.21 -15.48 33.52
C ARG A 61 -9.32 -16.35 34.12
N VAL A 62 -9.51 -16.30 35.44
CA VAL A 62 -10.42 -17.22 36.18
C VAL A 62 -11.91 -16.84 36.07
N ARG A 63 -12.24 -15.55 36.12
CA ARG A 63 -13.64 -15.08 36.16
C ARG A 63 -14.17 -14.73 34.77
N GLN A 64 -15.36 -15.25 34.44
CA GLN A 64 -16.00 -15.04 33.13
C GLN A 64 -16.33 -13.56 32.84
N ALA A 65 -16.66 -12.76 33.87
CA ALA A 65 -16.91 -11.32 33.70
C ALA A 65 -15.63 -10.54 33.36
N VAL A 66 -14.51 -10.88 34.01
CA VAL A 66 -13.20 -10.28 33.77
C VAL A 66 -12.63 -10.68 32.40
N GLN A 67 -12.93 -11.90 31.93
CA GLN A 67 -12.59 -12.33 30.59
C GLN A 67 -13.31 -11.51 29.52
N ARG A 68 -14.60 -11.24 29.69
CA ARG A 68 -15.38 -10.46 28.71
C ARG A 68 -14.85 -9.04 28.56
N SER A 69 -14.59 -8.37 29.68
CA SER A 69 -13.96 -7.06 29.73
C SER A 69 -12.63 -7.04 28.97
N ALA A 70 -11.78 -8.02 29.27
CA ALA A 70 -10.46 -8.10 28.68
C ALA A 70 -10.48 -8.47 27.18
N TYR A 71 -11.43 -9.30 26.72
CA TYR A 71 -11.66 -9.53 25.28
C TYR A 71 -12.15 -8.28 24.56
N ALA A 72 -13.05 -7.51 25.19
CA ALA A 72 -13.53 -6.25 24.61
C ALA A 72 -12.41 -5.21 24.53
N SER A 73 -11.61 -5.08 25.60
CA SER A 73 -10.45 -4.19 25.63
C SER A 73 -9.39 -4.62 24.61
N ALA A 74 -9.06 -5.91 24.51
CA ALA A 74 -8.12 -6.41 23.52
C ALA A 74 -8.64 -6.23 22.09
N GLY A 75 -9.93 -6.48 21.85
CA GLY A 75 -10.57 -6.25 20.55
C GLY A 75 -10.53 -4.76 20.14
N LEU A 76 -10.76 -3.84 21.08
CA LEU A 76 -10.63 -2.41 20.85
C LEU A 76 -9.18 -2.01 20.56
N THR A 77 -8.20 -2.52 21.32
CA THR A 77 -6.77 -2.27 21.07
C THR A 77 -6.35 -2.77 19.69
N PHE A 78 -6.83 -3.97 19.30
CA PHE A 78 -6.56 -4.53 17.97
C PHE A 78 -7.19 -3.66 16.87
N LEU A 79 -8.44 -3.23 17.05
CA LEU A 79 -9.12 -2.33 16.12
C LEU A 79 -8.37 -1.00 15.99
N MET A 80 -7.91 -0.41 17.09
CA MET A 80 -7.09 0.79 17.06
C MET A 80 -5.79 0.56 16.29
N GLY A 81 -5.11 -0.56 16.54
CA GLY A 81 -3.91 -0.93 15.80
C GLY A 81 -4.18 -1.05 14.30
N LEU A 82 -5.27 -1.73 13.92
CA LEU A 82 -5.71 -1.86 12.53
C LEU A 82 -6.02 -0.51 11.90
N LEU A 83 -6.74 0.38 12.59
CA LEU A 83 -7.03 1.73 12.11
C LEU A 83 -5.74 2.53 11.84
N VAL A 84 -4.77 2.46 12.76
CA VAL A 84 -3.48 3.16 12.61
C VAL A 84 -2.64 2.57 11.47
N VAL A 85 -2.61 1.24 11.31
CA VAL A 85 -1.92 0.60 10.16
C VAL A 85 -2.60 1.01 8.85
N SER A 86 -3.92 1.07 8.84
CA SER A 86 -4.71 1.46 7.67
C SER A 86 -4.85 2.98 7.49
N ALA A 87 -4.04 3.80 8.19
CA ALA A 87 -4.09 5.24 8.08
C ALA A 87 -4.03 5.77 6.62
N PRO A 88 -3.21 5.21 5.70
CA PRO A 88 -3.19 5.66 4.30
C PRO A 88 -4.52 5.45 3.56
N ALA A 89 -5.33 4.48 3.99
CA ALA A 89 -6.63 4.17 3.41
C ALA A 89 -7.79 5.00 4.03
N LEU A 90 -7.52 5.73 5.10
CA LEU A 90 -8.53 6.46 5.86
C LEU A 90 -8.41 7.96 5.62
N ALA A 91 -9.54 8.66 5.65
CA ALA A 91 -9.51 10.11 5.80
C ALA A 91 -8.84 10.46 7.14
N GLU A 92 -7.98 11.48 7.18
CA GLU A 92 -7.26 11.88 8.41
C GLU A 92 -8.22 12.19 9.57
N THR A 93 -9.36 12.81 9.26
CA THR A 93 -10.44 13.07 10.21
C THR A 93 -11.06 11.78 10.75
N ALA A 94 -11.27 10.78 9.90
CA ALA A 94 -11.84 9.50 10.27
C ALA A 94 -10.92 8.73 11.21
N LEU A 95 -9.62 8.64 10.90
CA LEU A 95 -8.64 7.98 11.75
C LEU A 95 -8.68 8.53 13.18
N THR A 96 -8.62 9.86 13.31
CA THR A 96 -8.65 10.54 14.61
C THR A 96 -9.97 10.27 15.35
N LEU A 97 -11.11 10.41 14.68
CA LEU A 97 -12.44 10.23 15.29
C LEU A 97 -12.67 8.78 15.71
N LEU A 98 -12.29 7.80 14.90
CA LEU A 98 -12.46 6.37 15.19
C LEU A 98 -11.53 5.92 16.35
N LEU A 99 -10.31 6.44 16.41
CA LEU A 99 -9.42 6.22 17.55
C LEU A 99 -9.96 6.84 18.83
N GLY A 100 -10.41 8.11 18.77
CA GLY A 100 -11.04 8.78 19.91
C GLY A 100 -12.30 8.05 20.40
N ALA A 101 -13.16 7.61 19.49
CA ALA A 101 -14.35 6.83 19.81
C ALA A 101 -13.99 5.50 20.49
N SER A 102 -12.91 4.83 20.07
CA SER A 102 -12.46 3.58 20.69
C SER A 102 -12.09 3.77 22.17
N PHE A 103 -11.44 4.89 22.52
CA PHE A 103 -11.17 5.26 23.91
C PHE A 103 -12.45 5.56 24.69
N VAL A 104 -13.41 6.27 24.10
CA VAL A 104 -14.72 6.54 24.75
C VAL A 104 -15.48 5.24 25.01
N VAL A 105 -15.50 4.32 24.06
CA VAL A 105 -16.14 3.01 24.23
C VAL A 105 -15.48 2.22 25.37
N ASP A 106 -14.15 2.18 25.46
CA ASP A 106 -13.45 1.50 26.58
C ASP A 106 -13.76 2.19 27.93
N ALA A 107 -13.86 3.52 27.96
CA ALA A 107 -14.25 4.28 29.16
C ALA A 107 -15.67 3.92 29.63
N VAL A 108 -16.65 3.86 28.71
CA VAL A 108 -18.02 3.48 29.04
C VAL A 108 -18.10 2.04 29.54
N GLN A 109 -17.38 1.10 28.91
CA GLN A 109 -17.31 -0.29 29.36
C GLN A 109 -16.77 -0.39 30.79
N ARG A 110 -15.68 0.30 31.09
CA ARG A 110 -15.09 0.35 32.44
C ARG A 110 -16.04 1.00 33.46
N ALA A 111 -16.75 2.07 33.09
CA ALA A 111 -17.74 2.70 33.96
C ALA A 111 -18.92 1.76 34.33
N VAL A 112 -19.35 0.91 33.41
CA VAL A 112 -20.38 -0.13 33.69
C VAL A 112 -19.86 -1.18 34.67
N GLU A 113 -18.57 -1.50 34.62
CA GLU A 113 -17.93 -2.42 35.58
C GLU A 113 -17.81 -1.83 36.98
N LEU A 114 -17.55 -0.52 37.09
CA LEU A 114 -17.51 0.19 38.36
C LEU A 114 -18.80 -0.03 39.16
N ARG A 115 -19.96 0.06 38.49
CA ARG A 115 -21.30 -0.16 39.09
C ARG A 115 -21.49 -1.57 39.66
N ARG A 116 -20.66 -2.53 39.26
CA ARG A 116 -20.72 -3.93 39.71
C ARG A 116 -19.60 -4.30 40.67
N SER A 117 -18.63 -3.41 40.91
CA SER A 117 -17.50 -3.66 41.80
C SER A 117 -17.89 -3.40 43.26
N GLN A 118 -17.52 -4.30 44.17
CA GLN A 118 -17.77 -4.16 45.61
C GLN A 118 -16.49 -3.85 46.43
N ASP A 119 -15.32 -3.80 45.77
CA ASP A 119 -14.02 -3.56 46.40
C ASP A 119 -13.46 -2.18 46.05
N ARG A 120 -12.95 -1.46 47.06
CA ARG A 120 -12.46 -0.09 46.97
C ARG A 120 -11.18 0.05 46.15
N ARG A 121 -10.27 -0.93 46.22
CA ARG A 121 -9.04 -0.93 45.40
C ARG A 121 -9.37 -1.17 43.92
N THR A 122 -10.23 -2.14 43.65
CA THR A 122 -10.75 -2.40 42.30
C THR A 122 -11.47 -1.18 41.72
N ALA A 123 -12.33 -0.51 42.51
CA ALA A 123 -13.04 0.70 42.08
C ALA A 123 -12.08 1.85 41.70
N LEU A 124 -11.04 2.11 42.50
CA LEU A 124 -10.05 3.15 42.21
C LEU A 124 -9.33 2.91 40.86
N THR A 125 -8.92 1.66 40.60
CA THR A 125 -8.26 1.30 39.34
C THR A 125 -9.17 1.48 38.12
N ILE A 126 -10.47 1.19 38.27
CA ILE A 126 -11.45 1.39 37.21
C ILE A 126 -11.65 2.89 36.94
N VAL A 127 -11.77 3.72 37.99
CA VAL A 127 -11.93 5.18 37.86
C VAL A 127 -10.73 5.82 37.14
N LEU A 128 -9.50 5.43 37.52
CA LEU A 128 -8.30 5.91 36.85
C LEU A 128 -8.26 5.50 35.37
N GLY A 129 -8.69 4.28 35.05
CA GLY A 129 -8.82 3.82 33.67
C GLY A 129 -9.87 4.61 32.86
N VAL A 130 -11.01 4.93 33.46
CA VAL A 130 -12.05 5.78 32.84
C VAL A 130 -11.49 7.18 32.57
N ALA A 131 -10.87 7.81 33.57
CA ALA A 131 -10.30 9.15 33.45
C ALA A 131 -9.21 9.20 32.38
N GLY A 132 -8.31 8.23 32.35
CA GLY A 132 -7.23 8.13 31.34
C GLY A 132 -7.77 8.00 29.92
N ASN A 133 -8.77 7.14 29.70
CA ASN A 133 -9.39 6.98 28.37
C ASN A 133 -10.14 8.25 27.92
N VAL A 134 -10.88 8.91 28.82
CA VAL A 134 -11.57 10.17 28.49
C VAL A 134 -10.56 11.28 28.17
N ALA A 135 -9.51 11.42 28.98
CA ALA A 135 -8.44 12.39 28.72
C ALA A 135 -7.78 12.15 27.37
N MET A 136 -7.56 10.89 26.99
CA MET A 136 -6.97 10.54 25.69
C MET A 136 -7.90 10.86 24.52
N ALA A 137 -9.19 10.57 24.64
CA ALA A 137 -10.17 10.94 23.62
C ALA A 137 -10.19 12.46 23.39
N VAL A 138 -10.16 13.26 24.47
CA VAL A 138 -10.09 14.72 24.40
C VAL A 138 -8.77 15.18 23.77
N LEU A 139 -7.63 14.59 24.18
CA LEU A 139 -6.32 14.93 23.62
C LEU A 139 -6.27 14.71 22.10
N LEU A 140 -6.77 13.58 21.63
CA LEU A 140 -6.87 13.27 20.20
C LEU A 140 -7.74 14.31 19.48
N LEU A 141 -8.91 14.66 20.03
CA LEU A 141 -9.83 15.63 19.41
C LEU A 141 -9.32 17.08 19.42
N VAL A 142 -8.45 17.46 20.36
CA VAL A 142 -7.92 18.83 20.47
C VAL A 142 -6.63 19.00 19.65
N LEU A 143 -5.76 17.99 19.65
CA LEU A 143 -4.42 18.10 19.05
C LEU A 143 -4.31 17.56 17.62
N TRP A 144 -5.39 16.99 17.05
CA TRP A 144 -5.32 16.38 15.71
C TRP A 144 -4.81 17.31 14.61
N ARG A 145 -5.18 18.60 14.65
CA ARG A 145 -4.74 19.59 13.64
C ARG A 145 -3.30 20.09 13.84
N ARG A 146 -2.65 19.80 14.97
CA ARG A 146 -1.32 20.33 15.30
C ARG A 146 -0.20 19.30 15.15
N SER A 147 -0.46 18.03 15.45
CA SER A 147 0.56 16.97 15.34
C SER A 147 -0.08 15.58 15.35
N SER A 148 -0.73 15.18 14.25
CA SER A 148 -1.44 13.90 14.14
C SER A 148 -0.54 12.69 14.43
N LEU A 149 0.70 12.69 13.91
CA LEU A 149 1.67 11.60 14.09
C LEU A 149 2.10 11.40 15.55
N TRP A 150 2.54 12.45 16.25
CA TRP A 150 2.94 12.36 17.66
C TRP A 150 1.76 12.05 18.58
N THR A 151 0.60 12.64 18.30
CA THR A 151 -0.60 12.41 19.11
C THR A 151 -1.01 10.94 19.05
N ILE A 152 -0.99 10.33 17.86
CA ILE A 152 -1.30 8.90 17.68
C ILE A 152 -0.24 8.01 18.34
N ALA A 153 1.05 8.33 18.21
CA ALA A 153 2.14 7.57 18.82
C ALA A 153 2.02 7.53 20.36
N ILE A 154 1.79 8.68 20.99
CA ILE A 154 1.60 8.81 22.44
C ILE A 154 0.32 8.08 22.89
N ALA A 155 -0.78 8.25 22.15
CA ALA A 155 -2.04 7.55 22.43
C ALA A 155 -1.86 6.02 22.37
N GLY A 156 -1.15 5.53 21.35
CA GLY A 156 -0.82 4.12 21.18
C GLY A 156 0.05 3.60 22.33
N ALA A 157 1.11 4.32 22.69
CA ALA A 157 1.99 3.96 23.80
C ALA A 157 1.23 3.85 25.13
N LEU A 158 0.41 4.84 25.47
CA LEU A 158 -0.39 4.83 26.69
C LEU A 158 -1.43 3.72 26.70
N ARG A 159 -2.02 3.40 25.53
CA ARG A 159 -2.91 2.25 25.40
C ARG A 159 -2.19 0.94 25.71
N ILE A 160 -0.97 0.75 25.19
CA ILE A 160 -0.14 -0.44 25.45
C ILE A 160 0.22 -0.53 26.94
N VAL A 161 0.57 0.59 27.59
CA VAL A 161 0.81 0.62 29.05
C VAL A 161 -0.44 0.17 29.81
N GLY A 162 -1.62 0.66 29.43
CA GLY A 162 -2.89 0.25 30.03
C GLY A 162 -3.16 -1.26 29.88
N VAL A 163 -2.86 -1.84 28.72
CA VAL A 163 -2.94 -3.29 28.47
C VAL A 163 -1.98 -4.06 29.39
N GLY A 164 -0.72 -3.65 29.45
CA GLY A 164 0.29 -4.26 30.33
C GLY A 164 -0.11 -4.21 31.81
N TRP A 165 -0.61 -3.07 32.27
CA TRP A 165 -1.11 -2.90 33.63
C TRP A 165 -2.26 -3.87 33.96
N ASN A 166 -3.24 -4.02 33.05
CA ASN A 166 -4.36 -4.95 33.24
C ASN A 166 -3.90 -6.42 33.31
N MET A 167 -2.84 -6.77 32.58
CA MET A 167 -2.27 -8.11 32.62
C MET A 167 -1.58 -8.39 33.96
N VAL A 168 -0.74 -7.47 34.43
CA VAL A 168 -0.03 -7.59 35.72
C VAL A 168 -1.01 -7.72 36.90
N MET A 169 -2.09 -6.94 36.88
CA MET A 169 -3.06 -6.88 37.98
C MET A 169 -4.10 -8.02 37.98
N SER A 170 -4.14 -8.87 36.95
CA SER A 170 -5.14 -9.94 36.85
C SER A 170 -4.69 -11.26 37.53
N PRO A 171 -5.56 -11.91 38.32
CA PRO A 171 -5.29 -13.24 38.90
C PRO A 171 -5.21 -14.35 37.82
N LEU A 172 -4.11 -15.13 37.84
CA LEU A 172 -3.94 -16.36 37.05
C LEU A 172 -4.58 -17.57 37.78
N PRO A 173 -5.18 -18.55 37.07
CA PRO A 173 -5.86 -19.71 37.63
C PRO A 173 -4.90 -20.73 38.25
N SER A 174 -5.40 -21.45 39.26
CA SER A 174 -4.91 -22.79 39.58
C SER A 174 -5.46 -23.81 38.57
N ARG A 175 -4.59 -24.70 38.08
CA ARG A 175 -4.92 -25.76 37.11
C ARG A 175 -5.54 -26.97 37.80
N ASP A 176 -6.85 -26.95 38.07
CA ASP A 176 -7.60 -28.15 38.46
C ASP A 176 -8.79 -28.40 37.51
N ALA A 177 -8.80 -29.59 36.90
CA ALA A 177 -9.81 -30.04 35.96
C ALA A 177 -11.19 -30.22 36.61
N ALA A 178 -11.25 -30.49 37.93
CA ALA A 178 -12.52 -30.60 38.67
C ALA A 178 -13.23 -29.25 38.86
N THR A 179 -12.52 -28.13 38.68
CA THR A 179 -13.07 -26.76 38.69
C THR A 179 -13.71 -26.38 37.34
N VAL A 180 -13.40 -27.10 36.26
CA VAL A 180 -13.92 -26.85 34.92
C VAL A 180 -15.42 -27.14 34.86
N ILE A 181 -15.87 -28.25 35.43
CA ILE A 181 -17.29 -28.64 35.41
C ILE A 181 -18.10 -27.73 36.35
N ARG A 182 -17.57 -27.40 37.54
CA ARG A 182 -18.19 -26.49 38.52
C ARG A 182 -18.30 -25.04 38.04
N SER A 183 -17.38 -24.55 37.21
CA SER A 183 -17.43 -23.20 36.64
C SER A 183 -18.32 -23.04 35.39
N SER A 184 -18.84 -24.15 34.85
CA SER A 184 -19.73 -24.16 33.67
C SER A 184 -21.10 -23.54 33.93
N GLY A 185 -21.53 -23.45 35.19
CA GLY A 185 -22.89 -23.05 35.58
C GLY A 185 -23.97 -24.10 35.26
N LEU A 186 -23.57 -25.34 34.99
CA LEU A 186 -24.47 -26.49 34.82
C LEU A 186 -24.86 -27.08 36.19
N PRO A 187 -26.01 -27.74 36.31
CA PRO A 187 -26.37 -28.46 37.54
C PRO A 187 -25.29 -29.47 37.92
N ASP A 188 -24.98 -29.58 39.21
CA ASP A 188 -24.02 -30.55 39.72
C ASP A 188 -24.62 -31.96 39.64
N HIS A 189 -24.46 -32.60 38.48
CA HIS A 189 -25.06 -33.90 38.16
C HIS A 189 -23.98 -34.89 37.67
N PRO A 190 -23.92 -36.12 38.22
CA PRO A 190 -22.87 -37.11 37.90
C PRO A 190 -22.77 -37.46 36.40
N GLU A 191 -23.88 -37.43 35.68
CA GLU A 191 -23.90 -37.72 34.23
C GLU A 191 -23.27 -36.60 33.40
N VAL A 192 -23.44 -35.34 33.80
CA VAL A 192 -22.85 -34.18 33.11
C VAL A 192 -21.34 -34.19 33.32
N ALA A 193 -20.89 -34.55 34.52
CA ALA A 193 -19.47 -34.70 34.82
C ALA A 193 -18.82 -35.83 33.97
N ARG A 194 -19.44 -37.02 33.95
CA ARG A 194 -19.00 -38.15 33.09
C ARG A 194 -18.99 -37.81 31.60
N LEU A 195 -20.01 -37.07 31.13
CA LEU A 195 -20.06 -36.58 29.76
C LEU A 195 -18.91 -35.61 29.47
N GLY A 196 -18.64 -34.68 30.39
CA GLY A 196 -17.53 -33.72 30.28
C GLY A 196 -16.18 -34.42 30.15
N GLU A 197 -15.89 -35.40 31.01
CA GLU A 197 -14.66 -36.19 30.96
C GLU A 197 -14.53 -37.00 29.67
N ARG A 198 -15.63 -37.61 29.20
CA ARG A 198 -15.64 -38.35 27.93
C ARG A 198 -15.34 -37.43 26.75
N LEU A 199 -16.03 -36.30 26.65
CA LEU A 199 -15.82 -35.33 25.59
C LEU A 199 -14.41 -34.74 25.63
N ALA A 200 -13.87 -34.45 26.83
CA ALA A 200 -12.50 -33.98 26.96
C ALA A 200 -11.48 -35.00 26.44
N ARG A 201 -11.64 -36.29 26.76
CA ARG A 201 -10.80 -37.38 26.24
C ARG A 201 -10.90 -37.54 24.72
N GLU A 202 -12.11 -37.51 24.17
CA GLU A 202 -12.34 -37.56 22.72
C GLU A 202 -11.66 -36.40 22.00
N GLU A 203 -11.71 -35.18 22.55
CA GLU A 203 -11.06 -34.01 21.97
C GLU A 203 -9.53 -34.09 22.04
N THR A 204 -8.97 -34.66 23.11
CA THR A 204 -7.53 -34.94 23.20
C THR A 204 -7.10 -35.98 22.18
N ALA A 205 -7.89 -37.04 21.96
CA ALA A 205 -7.61 -38.09 20.99
C ALA A 205 -7.68 -37.60 19.52
N ARG A 206 -8.47 -36.56 19.23
CA ARG A 206 -8.57 -35.95 17.89
C ARG A 206 -7.39 -35.05 17.52
N ARG A 207 -6.64 -34.57 18.51
CA ARG A 207 -5.52 -33.63 18.34
C ARG A 207 -4.51 -34.00 17.23
N PRO A 208 -3.98 -35.23 17.13
CA PRO A 208 -3.03 -35.57 16.06
C PRO A 208 -3.65 -35.48 14.66
N TYR A 209 -4.95 -35.77 14.50
CA TYR A 209 -5.65 -35.65 13.22
C TYR A 209 -5.85 -34.18 12.85
N ASP A 210 -6.29 -33.35 13.80
CA ASP A 210 -6.46 -31.92 13.58
C ASP A 210 -5.13 -31.26 13.18
N ARG A 211 -4.03 -31.63 13.84
CA ARG A 211 -2.69 -31.15 13.49
C ARG A 211 -2.28 -31.55 12.07
N ARG A 212 -2.52 -32.81 11.67
CA ARG A 212 -2.24 -33.28 10.31
C ARG A 212 -3.02 -32.49 9.26
N TRP A 213 -4.31 -32.24 9.48
CA TRP A 213 -5.13 -31.45 8.56
C TRP A 213 -4.71 -29.97 8.49
N SER A 214 -4.36 -29.35 9.61
CA SER A 214 -3.82 -27.99 9.59
C SER A 214 -2.50 -27.90 8.80
N VAL A 215 -1.59 -28.86 8.99
CA VAL A 215 -0.33 -28.93 8.21
C VAL A 215 -0.61 -29.16 6.73
N ALA A 216 -1.54 -30.05 6.37
CA ALA A 216 -1.91 -30.29 4.98
C ALA A 216 -2.49 -29.05 4.30
N LEU A 217 -3.38 -28.31 4.98
CA LEU A 217 -3.93 -27.05 4.45
C LEU A 217 -2.84 -26.00 4.24
N VAL A 218 -1.92 -25.83 5.20
CA VAL A 218 -0.78 -24.91 5.08
C VAL A 218 0.13 -25.30 3.90
N ALA A 219 0.38 -26.60 3.70
CA ALA A 219 1.16 -27.07 2.56
C ALA A 219 0.46 -26.83 1.21
N ILE A 220 -0.86 -26.99 1.14
CA ILE A 220 -1.66 -26.68 -0.05
C ILE A 220 -1.60 -25.18 -0.38
N LEU A 221 -1.74 -24.31 0.63
CA LEU A 221 -1.60 -22.86 0.46
C LEU A 221 -0.19 -22.51 -0.05
N PHE A 222 0.85 -23.14 0.50
CA PHE A 222 2.23 -22.96 0.02
C PHE A 222 2.39 -23.36 -1.45
N ALA A 223 1.94 -24.55 -1.84
CA ALA A 223 2.00 -24.99 -3.22
C ALA A 223 1.21 -24.06 -4.16
N THR A 224 0.08 -23.52 -3.69
CA THR A 224 -0.74 -22.55 -4.43
C THR A 224 0.04 -21.25 -4.67
N HIS A 225 0.70 -20.70 -3.65
CA HIS A 225 1.50 -19.49 -3.78
C HIS A 225 2.75 -19.69 -4.64
N VAL A 226 3.45 -20.84 -4.53
CA VAL A 226 4.58 -21.15 -5.42
C VAL A 226 4.13 -21.11 -6.89
N GLY A 227 2.98 -21.71 -7.20
CA GLY A 227 2.43 -21.71 -8.56
C GLY A 227 1.97 -20.33 -9.05
N ARG A 228 1.38 -19.52 -8.16
CA ARG A 228 0.85 -18.19 -8.51
C ARG A 228 1.92 -17.11 -8.59
N MET A 229 2.90 -17.13 -7.69
CA MET A 229 3.97 -16.13 -7.63
C MET A 229 5.13 -16.42 -8.60
N GLN A 230 5.08 -17.54 -9.34
CA GLN A 230 6.16 -17.99 -10.24
C GLN A 230 7.53 -17.96 -9.55
N ALA A 231 7.59 -18.49 -8.33
CA ALA A 231 8.77 -18.42 -7.49
C ALA A 231 9.97 -19.11 -8.15
N GLU A 232 11.15 -18.49 -8.04
CA GLU A 232 12.40 -19.13 -8.44
C GLU A 232 12.73 -20.27 -7.48
N TRP A 233 13.28 -21.37 -8.02
CA TRP A 233 13.69 -22.55 -7.25
C TRP A 233 15.00 -22.33 -6.48
N THR A 234 15.09 -21.21 -5.76
CA THR A 234 16.19 -20.82 -4.88
C THR A 234 15.67 -20.51 -3.48
N LEU A 235 16.55 -20.52 -2.47
CA LEU A 235 16.14 -20.24 -1.08
C LEU A 235 15.57 -18.83 -0.92
N VAL A 236 16.09 -17.85 -1.68
CA VAL A 236 15.59 -16.47 -1.72
C VAL A 236 14.31 -16.39 -2.54
N GLY A 237 14.23 -17.04 -3.69
CA GLY A 237 13.04 -17.08 -4.55
C GLY A 237 11.80 -17.66 -3.86
N LEU A 238 12.01 -18.63 -2.96
CA LEU A 238 10.93 -19.22 -2.16
C LEU A 238 10.51 -18.38 -0.95
N LEU A 239 11.26 -17.34 -0.58
CA LEU A 239 10.95 -16.49 0.59
C LEU A 239 9.58 -15.82 0.44
N ALA A 240 9.22 -15.36 -0.76
CA ALA A 240 7.94 -14.72 -1.03
C ALA A 240 6.75 -15.67 -0.76
N PRO A 241 6.70 -16.88 -1.35
CA PRO A 241 5.69 -17.89 -1.01
C PRO A 241 5.66 -18.25 0.48
N PHE A 242 6.82 -18.33 1.16
CA PHE A 242 6.85 -18.58 2.61
C PHE A 242 6.19 -17.46 3.41
N VAL A 243 6.48 -16.20 3.08
CA VAL A 243 5.87 -15.02 3.70
C VAL A 243 4.36 -14.99 3.45
N ALA A 244 3.91 -15.29 2.23
CA ALA A 244 2.48 -15.33 1.90
C ALA A 244 1.73 -16.36 2.78
N VAL A 245 2.25 -17.59 2.88
CA VAL A 245 1.66 -18.61 3.75
C VAL A 245 1.73 -18.24 5.23
N ALA A 246 2.81 -17.59 5.68
CA ALA A 246 2.88 -17.09 7.04
C ALA A 246 1.78 -16.04 7.31
N GLY A 247 1.48 -15.19 6.32
CA GLY A 247 0.33 -14.28 6.32
C GLY A 247 -1.01 -14.99 6.44
N ASP A 248 -1.22 -16.10 5.71
CA ASP A 248 -2.44 -16.92 5.83
C ASP A 248 -2.59 -17.53 7.23
N VAL A 249 -1.51 -18.07 7.79
CA VAL A 249 -1.47 -18.66 9.13
C VAL A 249 -1.77 -17.58 10.18
N ALA A 250 -1.17 -16.40 10.05
CA ALA A 250 -1.45 -15.25 10.92
C ALA A 250 -2.91 -14.81 10.82
N SER A 251 -3.43 -14.66 9.60
CA SER A 251 -4.83 -14.27 9.35
C SER A 251 -5.82 -15.30 9.89
N ALA A 252 -5.52 -16.59 9.74
CA ALA A 252 -6.32 -17.67 10.31
C ALA A 252 -6.39 -17.55 11.83
N PHE A 253 -5.25 -17.33 12.47
CA PHE A 253 -5.18 -17.15 13.91
C PHE A 253 -5.94 -15.90 14.38
N LEU A 254 -5.81 -14.79 13.66
CA LEU A 254 -6.53 -13.54 13.92
C LEU A 254 -8.05 -13.71 13.78
N ILE A 255 -8.53 -14.33 12.71
CA ILE A 255 -9.96 -14.61 12.51
C ILE A 255 -10.49 -15.53 13.62
N ALA A 256 -9.73 -16.56 13.97
CA ALA A 256 -10.12 -17.50 15.00
C ALA A 256 -10.30 -16.84 16.37
N LEU A 257 -9.36 -15.98 16.78
CA LEU A 257 -9.37 -15.35 18.09
C LEU A 257 -10.13 -14.02 18.14
N GLY A 258 -10.13 -13.24 17.07
CA GLY A 258 -10.75 -11.93 16.98
C GLY A 258 -12.22 -11.98 16.54
N VAL A 259 -12.60 -12.97 15.73
CA VAL A 259 -13.97 -13.06 15.17
C VAL A 259 -14.70 -14.28 15.70
N ILE A 260 -14.17 -15.49 15.46
CA ILE A 260 -14.88 -16.74 15.76
C ILE A 260 -15.06 -16.92 17.27
N GLY A 261 -14.01 -16.71 18.06
CA GLY A 261 -14.04 -16.82 19.52
C GLY A 261 -15.09 -15.89 20.16
N PRO A 262 -14.97 -14.56 19.97
CA PRO A 262 -15.90 -13.58 20.54
C PRO A 262 -17.34 -13.79 20.08
N THR A 263 -17.56 -14.08 18.79
CA THR A 263 -18.89 -14.38 18.25
C THR A 263 -19.51 -15.59 18.94
N ARG A 264 -18.72 -16.65 19.18
CA ARG A 264 -19.21 -17.84 19.92
C ARG A 264 -19.50 -17.53 21.38
N PHE A 265 -18.70 -16.69 22.05
CA PHE A 265 -18.99 -16.26 23.42
C PHE A 265 -20.24 -15.38 23.51
N ALA A 266 -20.45 -14.49 22.55
CA ALA A 266 -21.64 -13.64 22.44
C ALA A 266 -22.89 -14.48 22.17
N LEU A 267 -22.82 -15.38 21.18
CA LEU A 267 -23.91 -16.31 20.87
C LEU A 267 -24.27 -17.14 22.08
N ARG A 268 -23.27 -17.72 22.77
CA ARG A 268 -23.50 -18.49 23.98
C ARG A 268 -24.17 -17.66 25.08
N ARG A 269 -23.85 -16.38 25.23
CA ARG A 269 -24.53 -15.52 26.21
C ARG A 269 -26.03 -15.44 25.95
N VAL A 270 -26.41 -15.35 24.67
CA VAL A 270 -27.82 -15.29 24.23
C VAL A 270 -28.49 -16.66 24.39
N THR A 271 -27.82 -17.74 24.03
CA THR A 271 -28.39 -19.10 24.06
C THR A 271 -28.35 -19.75 25.44
N TRP A 272 -27.48 -19.31 26.35
CA TRP A 272 -27.22 -19.96 27.64
C TRP A 272 -28.46 -20.21 28.51
N PRO A 273 -29.40 -19.26 28.67
CA PRO A 273 -30.61 -19.51 29.45
C PRO A 273 -31.46 -20.65 28.88
N LEU A 274 -31.52 -20.76 27.55
CA LEU A 274 -32.23 -21.83 26.84
C LEU A 274 -31.47 -23.16 26.96
N GLU A 275 -30.15 -23.13 26.82
CA GLU A 275 -29.29 -24.31 26.99
C GLU A 275 -29.41 -24.89 28.40
N ARG A 276 -29.45 -24.03 29.44
CA ARG A 276 -29.62 -24.46 30.83
C ARG A 276 -30.98 -25.13 31.06
N ARG A 277 -32.06 -24.58 30.49
CA ARG A 277 -33.40 -25.20 30.53
C ARG A 277 -33.42 -26.53 29.78
N GLY A 278 -32.74 -26.61 28.64
CA GLY A 278 -32.59 -27.85 27.87
C GLY A 278 -31.83 -28.93 28.63
N TRP A 279 -30.72 -28.60 29.28
CA TRP A 279 -30.00 -29.51 30.17
C TRP A 279 -30.88 -29.97 31.34
N ALA A 280 -31.60 -29.06 31.99
CA ALA A 280 -32.52 -29.42 33.09
C ALA A 280 -33.62 -30.39 32.62
N ARG A 281 -34.19 -30.17 31.42
CA ARG A 281 -35.20 -31.05 30.81
C ARG A 281 -34.66 -32.46 30.51
N ILE A 282 -33.45 -32.55 29.94
CA ILE A 282 -32.84 -33.85 29.60
C ILE A 282 -32.44 -34.62 30.86
N LEU A 283 -31.89 -33.94 31.86
CA LEU A 283 -31.42 -34.58 33.10
C LEU A 283 -32.59 -34.99 34.01
N ALA A 284 -33.71 -34.24 34.01
CA ALA A 284 -34.92 -34.59 34.76
C ALA A 284 -35.68 -35.79 34.16
N GLY A 285 -35.48 -36.12 32.88
CA GLY A 285 -36.15 -37.23 32.18
C GLY A 285 -35.40 -38.57 32.24
N SER A 286 -34.41 -38.73 33.13
CA SER A 286 -33.39 -39.78 33.04
C SER A 286 -33.79 -41.17 33.55
N VAL A 287 -35.06 -41.45 33.87
CA VAL A 287 -35.42 -42.79 34.40
C VAL A 287 -36.47 -43.58 33.61
N ASP A 288 -37.52 -43.01 32.98
CA ASP A 288 -38.64 -43.87 32.47
C ASP A 288 -39.29 -43.52 31.10
N ARG A 289 -38.69 -42.70 30.21
CA ARG A 289 -39.25 -42.50 28.84
C ARG A 289 -38.22 -42.47 27.71
N PRO A 290 -38.46 -43.14 26.57
CA PRO A 290 -37.62 -43.02 25.39
C PRO A 290 -37.69 -41.60 24.81
N LEU A 291 -36.52 -41.04 24.48
CA LEU A 291 -36.39 -39.67 23.96
C LEU A 291 -37.06 -39.52 22.58
N GLY A 292 -37.98 -38.55 22.45
CA GLY A 292 -38.56 -38.18 21.17
C GLY A 292 -37.52 -37.61 20.18
N LEU A 293 -37.90 -37.43 18.90
CA LEU A 293 -37.00 -36.86 17.89
C LEU A 293 -36.48 -35.46 18.28
N LEU A 294 -37.36 -34.60 18.83
CA LEU A 294 -36.99 -33.26 19.28
C LEU A 294 -36.01 -33.29 20.47
N ASP A 295 -36.19 -34.22 21.42
CA ASP A 295 -35.25 -34.34 22.54
C ASP A 295 -33.90 -34.92 22.08
N ARG A 296 -33.87 -35.77 21.05
CA ARG A 296 -32.62 -36.24 20.41
C ARG A 296 -31.88 -35.10 19.71
N LEU A 297 -32.58 -34.24 18.97
CA LEU A 297 -32.00 -33.06 18.32
C LEU A 297 -31.50 -32.04 19.34
N LEU A 298 -32.29 -31.77 20.39
CA LEU A 298 -31.89 -30.91 21.50
C LEU A 298 -30.64 -31.47 22.21
N ARG A 299 -30.60 -32.78 22.49
CA ARG A 299 -29.43 -33.44 23.08
C ARG A 299 -28.20 -33.32 22.19
N ALA A 300 -28.34 -33.53 20.87
CA ALA A 300 -27.24 -33.39 19.93
C ALA A 300 -26.68 -31.95 19.90
N TYR A 301 -27.57 -30.95 19.88
CA TYR A 301 -27.18 -29.53 19.97
C TYR A 301 -26.46 -29.22 21.29
N LEU A 302 -27.00 -29.65 22.43
CA LEU A 302 -26.41 -29.38 23.75
C LEU A 302 -25.05 -30.06 23.92
N ILE A 303 -24.88 -31.30 23.43
CA ILE A 303 -23.59 -31.98 23.41
C ILE A 303 -22.59 -31.23 22.51
N ARG A 304 -23.03 -30.75 21.33
CA ARG A 304 -22.18 -29.96 20.43
C ARG A 304 -21.75 -28.64 21.08
N SER A 305 -22.67 -27.90 21.69
CA SER A 305 -22.37 -26.66 22.43
C SER A 305 -21.39 -26.92 23.58
N PHE A 306 -21.64 -27.97 24.37
CA PHE A 306 -20.79 -28.33 25.51
C PHE A 306 -19.39 -28.77 25.07
N ARG A 307 -19.26 -29.54 23.98
CA ARG A 307 -17.98 -29.93 23.37
C ARG A 307 -17.18 -28.70 22.91
N ILE A 308 -17.83 -27.72 22.26
CA ILE A 308 -17.18 -26.46 21.87
C ILE A 308 -16.62 -25.76 23.12
N TRP A 309 -17.37 -25.75 24.22
CA TRP A 309 -16.94 -25.12 25.45
C TRP A 309 -15.76 -25.82 26.12
N ILE A 310 -15.74 -27.16 26.09
CA ILE A 310 -14.58 -27.96 26.54
C ILE A 310 -13.34 -27.61 25.72
N ARG A 311 -13.47 -27.44 24.39
CA ARG A 311 -12.35 -26.98 23.54
C ARG A 311 -11.82 -25.62 23.97
N PHE A 312 -12.70 -24.65 24.24
CA PHE A 312 -12.31 -23.33 24.77
C PHE A 312 -11.65 -23.40 26.16
N HIS A 313 -12.02 -24.39 26.97
CA HIS A 313 -11.41 -24.59 28.29
C HIS A 313 -10.02 -25.21 28.16
N GLN A 314 -9.85 -26.22 27.32
CA GLN A 314 -8.55 -26.83 27.06
C GLN A 314 -7.55 -25.82 26.46
N MET A 315 -8.03 -24.81 25.71
CA MET A 315 -7.23 -23.66 25.25
C MET A 315 -6.57 -22.87 26.39
N ARG A 316 -7.07 -22.98 27.62
CA ARG A 316 -6.47 -22.31 28.78
C ARG A 316 -5.22 -23.02 29.31
N ASP A 317 -5.04 -24.30 28.98
CA ASP A 317 -4.03 -25.13 29.62
C ASP A 317 -2.63 -24.88 29.06
N SER A 318 -2.51 -24.55 27.76
CA SER A 318 -1.22 -24.29 27.11
C SER A 318 -1.31 -23.41 25.85
N LEU A 319 -0.29 -22.57 25.60
CA LEU A 319 -0.19 -21.72 24.41
C LEU A 319 -0.10 -22.49 23.09
N PRO A 320 0.67 -23.59 22.97
CA PRO A 320 0.69 -24.38 21.73
C PRO A 320 -0.70 -24.91 21.35
N PHE A 321 -1.52 -25.22 22.35
CA PHE A 321 -2.88 -25.70 22.10
C PHE A 321 -3.82 -24.58 21.66
N VAL A 322 -3.63 -23.33 22.14
CA VAL A 322 -4.33 -22.16 21.58
C VAL A 322 -3.98 -21.99 20.10
N PHE A 323 -2.70 -22.10 19.75
CA PHE A 323 -2.24 -21.97 18.38
C PHE A 323 -2.82 -23.04 17.44
N GLU A 324 -2.68 -24.33 17.81
CA GLU A 324 -3.23 -25.45 17.04
C GLU A 324 -4.74 -25.30 16.80
N ARG A 325 -5.51 -24.95 17.84
CA ARG A 325 -6.97 -24.77 17.74
C ARG A 325 -7.35 -23.51 16.97
N GLY A 326 -6.57 -22.44 17.11
CA GLY A 326 -6.73 -21.22 16.32
C GLY A 326 -6.63 -21.52 14.84
N LEU A 327 -5.57 -22.22 14.41
CA LEU A 327 -5.39 -22.62 13.02
C LEU A 327 -6.50 -23.54 12.51
N GLN A 328 -6.91 -24.53 13.30
CA GLN A 328 -8.02 -25.42 12.95
C GLN A 328 -9.32 -24.66 12.67
N MET A 329 -9.61 -23.60 13.44
CA MET A 329 -10.82 -22.79 13.28
C MET A 329 -10.70 -21.78 12.14
N GLY A 330 -9.51 -21.19 11.95
CA GLY A 330 -9.29 -20.08 11.03
C GLY A 330 -8.96 -20.49 9.60
N LEU A 331 -8.12 -21.54 9.41
CA LEU A 331 -7.62 -21.92 8.08
C LEU A 331 -8.74 -22.18 7.05
N PRO A 332 -9.84 -22.89 7.38
CA PRO A 332 -10.94 -23.05 6.43
C PRO A 332 -11.60 -21.73 6.02
N VAL A 333 -11.69 -20.76 6.93
CA VAL A 333 -12.26 -19.44 6.63
C VAL A 333 -11.32 -18.62 5.76
N VAL A 334 -10.01 -18.67 6.03
CA VAL A 334 -8.99 -18.02 5.18
C VAL A 334 -9.01 -18.62 3.78
N ALA A 335 -9.06 -19.96 3.65
CA ALA A 335 -9.11 -20.61 2.34
C ALA A 335 -10.33 -20.15 1.51
N VAL A 336 -11.52 -20.03 2.13
CA VAL A 336 -12.72 -19.52 1.46
C VAL A 336 -12.60 -18.02 1.14
N ALA A 337 -12.05 -17.22 2.05
CA ALA A 337 -11.83 -15.80 1.83
C ALA A 337 -10.88 -15.59 0.63
N VAL A 338 -9.69 -16.19 0.66
CA VAL A 338 -8.69 -16.12 -0.42
C VAL A 338 -9.27 -16.57 -1.76
N ALA A 339 -10.05 -17.66 -1.78
CA ALA A 339 -10.69 -18.16 -3.00
C ALA A 339 -11.76 -17.22 -3.58
N THR A 340 -12.39 -16.38 -2.75
CA THR A 340 -13.48 -15.50 -3.18
C THR A 340 -13.04 -14.05 -3.39
N VAL A 341 -11.92 -13.62 -2.82
CA VAL A 341 -11.37 -12.25 -2.96
C VAL A 341 -11.33 -11.73 -4.41
N PRO A 342 -10.90 -12.52 -5.42
CA PRO A 342 -10.93 -12.07 -6.82
C PRO A 342 -12.34 -11.68 -7.32
N ILE A 343 -13.39 -12.35 -6.83
CA ILE A 343 -14.79 -12.08 -7.22
C ILE A 343 -15.23 -10.68 -6.76
N TRP A 344 -14.65 -10.17 -5.67
CA TRP A 344 -15.01 -8.87 -5.11
C TRP A 344 -14.29 -7.69 -5.79
N GLY A 345 -13.34 -7.96 -6.70
CA GLY A 345 -12.48 -6.92 -7.28
C GLY A 345 -11.53 -6.29 -6.25
N MET A 346 -11.28 -6.98 -5.12
CA MET A 346 -10.38 -6.54 -4.05
C MET A 346 -9.07 -7.34 -4.07
N SER A 347 -8.47 -7.51 -5.25
CA SER A 347 -7.24 -8.29 -5.44
C SER A 347 -6.06 -7.79 -4.59
N TRP A 348 -6.09 -6.52 -4.19
CA TRP A 348 -5.00 -5.86 -3.47
C TRP A 348 -5.03 -5.95 -1.93
N TYR A 349 -6.17 -6.20 -1.28
CA TYR A 349 -6.27 -5.99 0.19
C TYR A 349 -6.23 -7.24 1.05
N PHE A 350 -6.61 -8.40 0.51
CA PHE A 350 -6.64 -9.68 1.24
C PHE A 350 -5.77 -10.76 0.62
N ASN A 351 -4.87 -10.38 -0.28
CA ASN A 351 -3.90 -11.29 -0.86
C ASN A 351 -2.61 -11.27 -0.04
N SER A 352 -2.29 -12.37 0.63
CA SER A 352 -1.04 -12.53 1.38
C SER A 352 0.21 -12.43 0.48
N GLU A 353 0.05 -12.61 -0.84
CA GLU A 353 1.08 -12.33 -1.85
C GLU A 353 1.52 -10.85 -1.81
N ASN A 354 0.62 -9.92 -1.45
CA ASN A 354 0.96 -8.50 -1.35
C ASN A 354 1.80 -8.18 -0.12
N TRP A 355 1.77 -9.04 0.91
CA TRP A 355 2.65 -8.87 2.07
C TRP A 355 4.08 -9.26 1.69
N ALA A 356 4.23 -10.32 0.90
CA ALA A 356 5.51 -10.71 0.33
C ALA A 356 6.04 -9.63 -0.62
N ALA A 357 5.19 -9.13 -1.53
CA ALA A 357 5.53 -8.01 -2.40
C ALA A 357 5.92 -6.77 -1.59
N ALA A 358 5.20 -6.41 -0.52
CA ALA A 358 5.53 -5.27 0.32
C ALA A 358 6.91 -5.36 0.98
N ILE A 359 7.36 -6.56 1.37
CA ILE A 359 8.73 -6.74 1.90
C ILE A 359 9.76 -6.47 0.80
N TYR A 360 9.55 -7.01 -0.40
CA TYR A 360 10.45 -6.77 -1.53
C TYR A 360 10.45 -5.30 -1.96
N ASN A 361 9.28 -4.67 -2.04
CA ASN A 361 9.12 -3.26 -2.35
C ASN A 361 9.85 -2.40 -1.32
N SER A 362 9.70 -2.69 -0.02
CA SER A 362 10.42 -1.98 1.05
C SER A 362 11.94 -2.21 0.99
N TRP A 363 12.39 -3.40 0.59
CA TRP A 363 13.80 -3.64 0.36
C TRP A 363 14.32 -2.83 -0.84
N ALA A 364 13.60 -2.83 -1.96
CA ALA A 364 13.93 -2.03 -3.14
C ALA A 364 13.94 -0.52 -2.85
N GLU A 365 12.96 -0.02 -2.08
CA GLU A 365 12.88 1.36 -1.59
C GLU A 365 14.20 1.82 -0.96
N HIS A 366 14.76 1.00 -0.06
CA HIS A 366 15.99 1.33 0.65
C HIS A 366 17.27 1.09 -0.16
N ARG A 367 17.20 0.34 -1.26
CA ARG A 367 18.36 -0.02 -2.07
C ARG A 367 18.49 0.75 -3.37
N THR A 368 17.41 1.36 -3.86
CA THR A 368 17.32 2.08 -5.13
C THR A 368 18.51 3.02 -5.37
N ASP A 369 18.83 3.91 -4.42
CA ASP A 369 19.97 4.83 -4.56
C ASP A 369 21.32 4.11 -4.62
N THR A 370 21.49 3.05 -3.82
CA THR A 370 22.74 2.27 -3.81
C THR A 370 22.94 1.58 -5.16
N TRP A 371 21.86 0.98 -5.69
CA TRP A 371 21.88 0.34 -7.00
C TRP A 371 22.16 1.33 -8.12
N ARG A 372 21.44 2.45 -8.14
CA ARG A 372 21.62 3.52 -9.12
C ARG A 372 23.05 4.04 -9.15
N VAL A 373 23.61 4.39 -7.98
CA VAL A 373 24.99 4.86 -7.87
C VAL A 373 25.97 3.81 -8.37
N ALA A 374 25.82 2.55 -7.95
CA ALA A 374 26.72 1.47 -8.37
C ALA A 374 26.67 1.25 -9.89
N MET A 375 25.47 1.19 -10.46
CA MET A 375 25.25 1.02 -11.90
C MET A 375 25.86 2.18 -12.69
N THR A 376 25.49 3.42 -12.37
CA THR A 376 25.91 4.58 -13.16
C THR A 376 27.41 4.82 -13.05
N ARG A 377 28.02 4.70 -11.86
CA ARG A 377 29.48 4.82 -11.71
C ARG A 377 30.23 3.81 -12.56
N ALA A 378 29.80 2.54 -12.53
CA ALA A 378 30.45 1.49 -13.31
C ALA A 378 30.35 1.75 -14.81
N VAL A 379 29.19 2.18 -15.30
CA VAL A 379 29.01 2.53 -16.71
C VAL A 379 29.88 3.72 -17.11
N LEU A 380 29.90 4.79 -16.30
CA LEU A 380 30.72 5.98 -16.56
C LEU A 380 32.22 5.65 -16.63
N VAL A 381 32.72 4.76 -15.75
CA VAL A 381 34.12 4.31 -15.77
C VAL A 381 34.42 3.47 -17.02
N SER A 382 33.46 2.71 -17.52
CA SER A 382 33.62 1.86 -18.70
C SER A 382 33.50 2.60 -20.04
N ALA A 383 33.05 3.86 -20.04
CA ALA A 383 32.73 4.60 -21.26
C ALA A 383 33.98 5.27 -21.88
N PRO A 384 34.18 5.17 -23.21
CA PRO A 384 35.41 5.66 -23.87
C PRO A 384 35.47 7.18 -24.19
N SER A 385 34.69 8.08 -23.57
CA SER A 385 34.56 9.51 -23.99
C SER A 385 34.48 10.55 -22.84
N PRO A 386 34.61 11.87 -23.11
CA PRO A 386 35.14 12.85 -22.16
C PRO A 386 34.08 13.33 -21.15
N GLY A 387 34.11 12.77 -19.94
CA GLY A 387 33.37 13.26 -18.79
C GLY A 387 31.94 12.73 -18.64
N ALA A 388 31.42 12.80 -17.41
CA ALA A 388 30.14 12.20 -17.03
C ALA A 388 28.94 12.80 -17.79
N ALA A 389 28.91 14.12 -18.00
CA ALA A 389 27.77 14.81 -18.62
C ALA A 389 27.60 14.46 -20.11
N GLY A 390 28.70 14.29 -20.86
CA GLY A 390 28.66 13.87 -22.27
C GLY A 390 28.29 12.40 -22.43
N THR A 391 28.64 11.56 -21.45
CA THR A 391 28.31 10.12 -21.46
C THR A 391 26.82 9.84 -21.27
N LEU A 392 26.10 10.76 -20.61
CA LEU A 392 24.66 10.68 -20.32
C LEU A 392 23.80 11.56 -21.24
N ALA A 393 24.40 12.12 -22.30
CA ALA A 393 23.68 12.82 -23.35
C ALA A 393 23.20 11.83 -24.43
N LEU A 394 21.96 12.02 -24.90
CA LEU A 394 21.39 11.30 -26.01
C LEU A 394 21.19 12.26 -27.20
N ASP A 395 21.51 11.78 -28.39
CA ASP A 395 21.45 12.56 -29.64
C ASP A 395 20.43 11.96 -30.61
N PRO A 396 19.11 12.08 -30.36
CA PRO A 396 18.12 11.68 -31.36
C PRO A 396 18.30 12.47 -32.66
N PRO A 397 17.93 11.90 -33.81
CA PRO A 397 18.20 12.52 -35.09
C PRO A 397 17.40 13.82 -35.30
N LYS A 398 18.00 14.77 -36.06
CA LYS A 398 17.33 15.96 -36.61
C LYS A 398 16.71 16.92 -35.58
N LEU A 399 17.49 17.32 -34.55
CA LEU A 399 17.09 18.34 -33.56
C LEU A 399 17.53 19.78 -33.89
N GLY A 400 18.17 20.01 -35.03
CA GLY A 400 18.70 21.34 -35.43
C GLY A 400 17.65 22.34 -35.95
N GLY A 401 16.37 21.99 -35.94
CA GLY A 401 15.26 22.84 -36.42
C GLY A 401 14.00 22.61 -35.58
N ASP A 402 12.83 22.82 -36.18
CA ASP A 402 11.56 22.46 -35.53
C ASP A 402 11.48 20.93 -35.40
N PHE A 403 11.08 20.46 -34.23
CA PHE A 403 10.89 19.04 -33.96
C PHE A 403 9.80 18.81 -32.92
N ALA A 404 9.31 17.57 -32.87
CA ALA A 404 8.36 17.13 -31.89
C ALA A 404 8.78 15.80 -31.26
N PHE A 405 8.24 15.48 -30.10
CA PHE A 405 8.39 14.18 -29.47
C PHE A 405 7.15 13.86 -28.63
N LEU A 406 6.94 12.58 -28.36
CA LEU A 406 5.83 12.13 -27.51
C LEU A 406 6.36 11.89 -26.09
N VAL A 407 5.54 12.19 -25.10
CA VAL A 407 5.75 11.82 -23.70
C VAL A 407 4.53 11.05 -23.21
N ILE A 408 4.74 9.86 -22.65
CA ILE A 408 3.69 9.00 -22.11
C ILE A 408 4.16 8.45 -20.76
N GLY A 409 3.39 8.61 -19.69
CA GLY A 409 3.68 8.02 -18.38
C GLY A 409 2.84 6.78 -18.12
N ASP A 410 3.38 5.84 -17.34
CA ASP A 410 2.63 4.74 -16.75
C ASP A 410 1.84 3.86 -17.76
N PRO A 411 2.42 3.48 -18.92
CA PRO A 411 1.68 2.70 -19.92
C PRO A 411 1.54 1.23 -19.52
N GLY A 412 2.44 0.65 -18.72
CA GLY A 412 2.83 -0.77 -18.73
C GLY A 412 1.87 -1.85 -18.22
N GLU A 413 0.55 -1.68 -18.30
CA GLU A 413 -0.45 -2.62 -17.75
C GLU A 413 -0.68 -3.85 -18.66
N GLY A 414 -0.52 -3.71 -19.98
CA GLY A 414 -0.70 -4.80 -20.97
C GLY A 414 -2.15 -5.13 -21.33
N ASP A 415 -3.09 -4.30 -20.93
CA ASP A 415 -4.53 -4.56 -21.03
C ASP A 415 -5.26 -3.59 -21.98
N ALA A 416 -6.60 -3.59 -21.93
CA ALA A 416 -7.41 -2.77 -22.83
C ALA A 416 -7.19 -1.26 -22.63
N SER A 417 -6.93 -0.79 -21.41
CA SER A 417 -6.63 0.61 -21.12
C SER A 417 -5.32 1.09 -21.72
N GLN A 418 -4.30 0.24 -21.80
CA GLN A 418 -3.08 0.59 -22.55
C GLN A 418 -3.30 0.50 -24.06
N HIS A 419 -3.89 -0.60 -24.52
CA HIS A 419 -4.02 -0.88 -25.96
C HIS A 419 -4.88 0.13 -26.71
N VAL A 420 -5.85 0.79 -26.05
CA VAL A 420 -6.71 1.79 -26.68
C VAL A 420 -5.94 3.04 -27.18
N LEU A 421 -4.75 3.33 -26.64
CA LEU A 421 -3.93 4.45 -27.10
C LEU A 421 -3.09 4.14 -28.34
N ARG A 422 -2.91 2.85 -28.68
CA ARG A 422 -1.97 2.43 -29.74
C ARG A 422 -2.17 3.15 -31.07
N ASP A 423 -3.42 3.26 -31.52
CA ASP A 423 -3.73 3.91 -32.80
C ASP A 423 -3.40 5.41 -32.78
N GLN A 424 -3.61 6.07 -31.63
CA GLN A 424 -3.31 7.49 -31.47
C GLN A 424 -1.81 7.74 -31.34
N ILE A 425 -1.07 6.85 -30.68
CA ILE A 425 0.40 6.90 -30.61
C ILE A 425 1.01 6.74 -32.01
N ILE A 426 0.55 5.77 -32.80
CA ILE A 426 1.03 5.58 -34.18
C ILE A 426 0.69 6.81 -35.03
N ARG A 427 -0.54 7.33 -34.90
CA ARG A 427 -0.98 8.52 -35.65
C ARG A 427 -0.16 9.76 -35.31
N ALA A 428 0.07 10.03 -34.03
CA ALA A 428 0.91 11.15 -33.59
C ALA A 428 2.37 10.92 -34.01
N GLY A 429 2.87 9.70 -33.84
CA GLY A 429 4.21 9.25 -34.22
C GLY A 429 4.48 9.39 -35.71
N ALA A 430 3.49 9.20 -36.59
CA ALA A 430 3.63 9.40 -38.03
C ALA A 430 3.84 10.89 -38.44
N GLY A 431 3.71 11.83 -37.50
CA GLY A 431 3.99 13.24 -37.72
C GLY A 431 5.41 13.47 -38.28
N PRO A 432 5.56 14.31 -39.33
CA PRO A 432 6.83 14.50 -40.02
C PRO A 432 7.89 15.14 -39.15
N ASP A 433 7.50 15.80 -38.05
CA ASP A 433 8.40 16.47 -37.10
C ASP A 433 8.66 15.66 -35.84
N VAL A 434 7.91 14.58 -35.59
CA VAL A 434 8.15 13.73 -34.42
C VAL A 434 9.49 12.99 -34.60
N ARG A 435 10.35 13.01 -33.59
CA ARG A 435 11.71 12.44 -33.66
C ARG A 435 11.94 11.26 -32.72
N PHE A 436 11.28 11.26 -31.56
CA PHE A 436 11.43 10.24 -30.53
C PHE A 436 10.22 10.23 -29.59
N MET A 437 10.19 9.27 -28.67
CA MET A 437 9.29 9.20 -27.53
C MET A 437 10.09 9.08 -26.23
N VAL A 438 9.56 9.65 -25.15
CA VAL A 438 10.03 9.42 -23.79
C VAL A 438 8.90 8.82 -22.95
N ILE A 439 9.17 7.70 -22.29
CA ILE A 439 8.27 7.16 -21.27
C ILE A 439 8.64 7.79 -19.92
N SER A 440 7.68 8.47 -19.29
CA SER A 440 7.87 9.23 -18.06
C SER A 440 7.35 8.46 -16.84
N SER A 441 8.14 7.51 -16.33
CA SER A 441 7.81 6.65 -15.18
C SER A 441 7.01 5.38 -15.53
N ASP A 442 7.11 4.40 -14.64
CA ASP A 442 6.43 3.11 -14.59
C ASP A 442 6.22 2.45 -15.96
N VAL A 443 7.34 2.01 -16.54
CA VAL A 443 7.33 1.42 -17.87
C VAL A 443 6.56 0.11 -17.89
N ILE A 444 6.71 -0.73 -16.84
CA ILE A 444 6.13 -2.07 -16.74
C ILE A 444 5.50 -2.33 -15.36
N TYR A 445 4.21 -2.69 -15.37
CA TYR A 445 3.52 -3.26 -14.22
C TYR A 445 3.55 -4.80 -14.23
N PRO A 446 3.50 -5.46 -13.06
CA PRO A 446 3.40 -4.86 -11.73
C PRO A 446 4.75 -4.56 -11.06
N THR A 447 5.88 -5.08 -11.57
CA THR A 447 7.17 -5.04 -10.84
C THR A 447 8.39 -4.83 -11.72
N GLY A 448 8.23 -4.41 -12.99
CA GLY A 448 9.38 -4.18 -13.88
C GLY A 448 10.03 -5.44 -14.49
N SER A 449 9.47 -6.63 -14.26
CA SER A 449 10.08 -7.90 -14.67
C SER A 449 10.15 -8.09 -16.19
N MET A 450 11.27 -8.61 -16.70
CA MET A 450 11.47 -8.92 -18.13
C MET A 450 10.34 -9.78 -18.74
N LYS A 451 9.74 -10.69 -17.97
CA LYS A 451 8.66 -11.57 -18.47
C LYS A 451 7.41 -10.80 -18.94
N ASP A 452 7.18 -9.60 -18.39
CA ASP A 452 5.99 -8.80 -18.65
C ASP A 452 6.22 -7.84 -19.84
N TYR A 453 7.47 -7.61 -20.26
CA TYR A 453 7.81 -6.66 -21.32
C TYR A 453 7.16 -6.96 -22.68
N GLU A 454 7.01 -8.23 -23.06
CA GLU A 454 6.43 -8.59 -24.37
C GLU A 454 4.97 -8.13 -24.49
N ALA A 455 4.16 -8.43 -23.48
CA ALA A 455 2.75 -8.05 -23.42
C ALA A 455 2.57 -6.55 -23.14
N ASN A 456 3.41 -5.97 -22.28
CA ASN A 456 3.12 -4.67 -21.67
C ASN A 456 3.94 -3.51 -22.26
N PHE A 457 4.97 -3.79 -23.07
CA PHE A 457 5.76 -2.76 -23.77
C PHE A 457 5.85 -3.05 -25.27
N TRP A 458 6.39 -4.20 -25.65
CA TRP A 458 6.69 -4.47 -27.05
C TRP A 458 5.43 -4.56 -27.94
N LEU A 459 4.37 -5.22 -27.47
CA LEU A 459 3.09 -5.30 -28.17
C LEU A 459 2.37 -3.93 -28.28
N PRO A 460 2.18 -3.16 -27.20
CA PRO A 460 1.54 -1.84 -27.24
C PRO A 460 2.25 -0.82 -28.15
N PHE A 461 3.59 -0.79 -28.12
CA PHE A 461 4.38 0.14 -28.93
C PHE A 461 4.71 -0.36 -30.34
N LYS A 462 4.28 -1.58 -30.71
CA LYS A 462 4.49 -2.15 -32.04
C LYS A 462 3.90 -1.24 -33.12
N GLY A 463 4.77 -0.71 -33.98
CA GLY A 463 4.43 0.22 -35.06
C GLY A 463 5.00 1.63 -34.85
N PHE A 464 5.54 1.93 -33.67
CA PHE A 464 6.31 3.16 -33.45
C PHE A 464 7.79 2.92 -33.85
N ASP A 465 8.21 3.56 -34.94
CA ASP A 465 9.47 3.29 -35.64
C ASP A 465 10.60 4.29 -35.29
N LYS A 466 10.39 5.11 -34.26
CA LYS A 466 11.32 6.14 -33.79
C LYS A 466 11.92 5.75 -32.43
N PRO A 467 13.10 6.28 -32.05
CA PRO A 467 13.71 6.01 -30.75
C PRO A 467 12.75 6.21 -29.58
N VAL A 468 12.70 5.20 -28.70
CA VAL A 468 11.97 5.25 -27.43
C VAL A 468 12.98 5.25 -26.30
N TYR A 469 12.92 6.29 -25.47
CA TYR A 469 13.66 6.44 -24.23
C TYR A 469 12.71 6.31 -23.04
N ALA A 470 13.23 6.05 -21.86
CA ALA A 470 12.44 5.96 -20.65
C ALA A 470 13.24 6.39 -19.42
N ILE A 471 12.53 6.89 -18.41
CA ILE A 471 13.02 6.90 -17.02
C ILE A 471 12.19 5.89 -16.21
N PRO A 472 12.79 5.23 -15.21
CA PRO A 472 12.05 4.28 -14.40
C PRO A 472 11.15 4.97 -13.38
N GLY A 473 10.04 4.33 -13.06
CA GLY A 473 9.24 4.62 -11.87
C GLY A 473 9.44 3.62 -10.75
N ASN A 474 8.65 3.72 -9.69
CA ASN A 474 8.74 2.82 -8.54
C ASN A 474 8.47 1.36 -8.93
N HIS A 475 7.55 1.10 -9.88
CA HIS A 475 7.25 -0.25 -10.31
C HIS A 475 8.43 -0.91 -11.03
N ASP A 476 9.24 -0.14 -11.76
CA ASP A 476 10.43 -0.66 -12.45
C ASP A 476 11.56 -1.03 -11.47
N TRP A 477 11.64 -0.35 -10.32
CA TRP A 477 12.69 -0.58 -9.33
C TRP A 477 12.45 -1.83 -8.46
N TYR A 478 11.23 -2.38 -8.43
CA TYR A 478 10.90 -3.54 -7.60
C TYR A 478 11.60 -4.84 -8.02
N ASP A 479 12.03 -4.99 -9.28
CA ASP A 479 12.90 -6.09 -9.73
C ASP A 479 14.41 -5.81 -9.66
N ALA A 480 14.80 -4.70 -9.02
CA ALA A 480 16.16 -4.15 -9.04
C ALA A 480 16.61 -3.60 -10.41
N LEU A 481 15.65 -3.19 -11.24
CA LEU A 481 15.79 -2.50 -12.53
C LEU A 481 16.37 -3.38 -13.66
N GLU A 482 16.25 -4.70 -13.56
CA GLU A 482 16.82 -5.65 -14.51
C GLU A 482 16.16 -5.55 -15.89
N GLY A 483 14.82 -5.62 -15.94
CA GLY A 483 14.06 -5.55 -17.19
C GLY A 483 14.28 -4.24 -17.94
N PHE A 484 14.28 -3.14 -17.18
CA PHE A 484 14.48 -1.78 -17.71
C PHE A 484 15.90 -1.60 -18.27
N VAL A 485 16.93 -1.99 -17.51
CA VAL A 485 18.33 -1.86 -17.95
C VAL A 485 18.58 -2.70 -19.21
N ALA A 486 18.07 -3.93 -19.28
CA ALA A 486 18.22 -4.77 -20.46
C ALA A 486 17.52 -4.18 -21.70
N THR A 487 16.39 -3.49 -21.52
CA THR A 487 15.57 -2.94 -22.61
C THR A 487 16.10 -1.62 -23.14
N PHE A 488 16.42 -0.67 -22.25
CA PHE A 488 16.73 0.71 -22.64
C PHE A 488 18.22 1.00 -22.77
N PHE A 489 19.10 0.26 -22.09
CA PHE A 489 20.53 0.54 -22.17
C PHE A 489 21.18 -0.11 -23.40
N THR A 490 22.30 0.45 -23.83
CA THR A 490 23.20 -0.26 -24.74
C THR A 490 23.59 -1.62 -24.14
N PRO A 491 23.72 -2.70 -24.93
CA PRO A 491 24.04 -4.03 -24.41
C PRO A 491 25.29 -4.08 -23.53
N GLU A 492 26.29 -3.25 -23.81
CA GLU A 492 27.52 -3.14 -23.04
C GLU A 492 27.26 -2.48 -21.68
N ALA A 493 26.58 -1.32 -21.68
CA ALA A 493 26.21 -0.64 -20.44
C ALA A 493 25.29 -1.49 -19.56
N ALA A 494 24.34 -2.23 -20.17
CA ALA A 494 23.43 -3.10 -19.45
C ALA A 494 24.17 -4.18 -18.64
N ARG A 495 25.15 -4.85 -19.26
CA ARG A 495 25.96 -5.88 -18.58
C ARG A 495 26.81 -5.29 -17.46
N VAL A 496 27.43 -4.12 -17.69
CA VAL A 496 28.25 -3.43 -16.69
C VAL A 496 27.40 -2.98 -15.51
N ALA A 497 26.26 -2.34 -15.77
CA ALA A 497 25.34 -1.87 -14.76
C ALA A 497 24.83 -3.04 -13.89
N MET A 498 24.26 -4.08 -14.50
CA MET A 498 23.71 -5.21 -13.74
C MET A 498 24.78 -5.90 -12.87
N ARG A 499 26.00 -6.10 -13.38
CA ARG A 499 27.11 -6.67 -12.57
C ARG A 499 27.47 -5.79 -11.37
N ALA A 500 27.54 -4.48 -11.56
CA ALA A 500 27.85 -3.55 -10.48
C ALA A 500 26.74 -3.54 -9.41
N ARG A 501 25.47 -3.62 -9.83
CA ARG A 501 24.32 -3.77 -8.94
C ARG A 501 24.36 -5.09 -8.14
N VAL A 502 24.70 -6.21 -8.79
CA VAL A 502 24.89 -7.52 -8.13
C VAL A 502 25.97 -7.46 -7.06
N GLU A 503 27.10 -6.83 -7.38
CA GLU A 503 28.21 -6.67 -6.43
C GLU A 503 27.82 -5.76 -5.25
N ALA A 504 27.07 -4.69 -5.50
CA ALA A 504 26.57 -3.80 -4.44
C ALA A 504 25.65 -4.50 -3.43
N ASP A 505 25.01 -5.61 -3.83
CA ASP A 505 24.20 -6.48 -2.97
C ASP A 505 24.98 -7.65 -2.36
N ASN A 506 26.31 -7.64 -2.43
CA ASN A 506 27.16 -8.76 -1.99
C ASN A 506 26.77 -10.11 -2.64
N ARG A 507 26.22 -10.06 -3.87
CA ARG A 507 25.75 -11.23 -4.62
C ARG A 507 24.69 -12.06 -3.88
N LEU A 508 23.89 -11.40 -3.03
CA LEU A 508 22.79 -12.03 -2.29
C LEU A 508 21.54 -12.25 -3.18
N THR A 509 21.46 -11.60 -4.34
CA THR A 509 20.35 -11.78 -5.28
C THR A 509 20.56 -13.00 -6.18
N SER A 510 19.49 -13.50 -6.79
CA SER A 510 19.54 -14.65 -7.72
C SER A 510 20.11 -14.31 -9.11
N THR A 511 20.54 -13.07 -9.32
CA THR A 511 21.05 -12.56 -10.59
C THR A 511 22.48 -13.07 -10.86
N THR A 512 22.62 -14.00 -11.79
CA THR A 512 23.91 -14.54 -12.25
C THR A 512 24.36 -13.89 -13.56
N ASP A 513 25.63 -14.10 -13.95
CA ASP A 513 26.13 -13.68 -15.27
C ASP A 513 25.31 -14.30 -16.42
N ASP A 514 24.90 -15.57 -16.28
CA ASP A 514 24.04 -16.24 -17.27
C ASP A 514 22.66 -15.58 -17.38
N ARG A 515 22.08 -15.19 -16.24
CA ARG A 515 20.81 -14.44 -16.22
C ARG A 515 20.96 -13.06 -16.86
N ILE A 516 22.05 -12.35 -16.58
CA ILE A 516 22.35 -11.06 -17.23
C ILE A 516 22.45 -11.25 -18.75
N ALA A 517 23.17 -12.29 -19.21
CA ALA A 517 23.30 -12.59 -20.62
C ALA A 517 21.94 -12.93 -21.26
N TRP A 518 21.10 -13.70 -20.56
CA TRP A 518 19.73 -14.01 -20.99
C TRP A 518 18.87 -12.74 -21.10
N LEU A 519 18.83 -11.87 -20.08
CA LEU A 519 18.06 -10.64 -20.08
C LEU A 519 18.41 -9.73 -21.27
N VAL A 520 19.71 -9.49 -21.48
CA VAL A 520 20.20 -8.66 -22.61
C VAL A 520 19.90 -9.31 -23.95
N GLY A 521 20.03 -10.63 -24.05
CA GLY A 521 19.72 -11.40 -25.25
C GLY A 521 18.22 -11.36 -25.58
N GLU A 522 17.37 -11.47 -24.57
CA GLU A 522 15.92 -11.48 -24.71
C GLU A 522 15.39 -10.10 -25.10
N ALA A 523 15.86 -9.03 -24.47
CA ALA A 523 15.54 -7.67 -24.90
C ALA A 523 15.96 -7.42 -26.36
N ALA A 524 17.13 -7.92 -26.77
CA ALA A 524 17.58 -7.81 -28.16
C ALA A 524 16.73 -8.64 -29.13
N ARG A 525 16.25 -9.82 -28.72
CA ARG A 525 15.31 -10.64 -29.51
C ARG A 525 14.00 -9.88 -29.70
N LEU A 526 13.36 -9.46 -28.61
CA LEU A 526 12.09 -8.73 -28.64
C LEU A 526 12.20 -7.44 -29.46
N ARG A 527 13.29 -6.68 -29.29
CA ARG A 527 13.56 -5.48 -30.12
C ARG A 527 13.51 -5.76 -31.62
N ARG A 528 14.08 -6.88 -32.07
CA ARG A 528 14.07 -7.28 -33.49
C ARG A 528 12.68 -7.74 -33.95
N GLU A 529 11.99 -8.55 -33.14
CA GLU A 529 10.66 -9.08 -33.49
C GLU A 529 9.59 -8.00 -33.61
N TYR A 530 9.65 -6.99 -32.73
CA TYR A 530 8.64 -5.94 -32.64
C TYR A 530 9.00 -4.66 -33.38
N GLY A 531 10.28 -4.48 -33.72
CA GLY A 531 10.75 -3.32 -34.48
C GLY A 531 10.67 -1.98 -33.73
N VAL A 532 10.59 -2.01 -32.40
CA VAL A 532 10.54 -0.79 -31.55
C VAL A 532 11.98 -0.38 -31.20
N PRO A 533 12.49 0.79 -31.63
CA PRO A 533 13.87 1.17 -31.39
C PRO A 533 14.14 1.56 -29.93
N THR A 534 14.90 0.75 -29.21
CA THR A 534 15.40 1.01 -27.84
C THR A 534 16.88 0.63 -27.72
N GLY A 535 17.46 0.73 -26.53
CA GLY A 535 18.84 0.28 -26.26
C GLY A 535 19.90 1.37 -26.49
N PHE A 536 19.54 2.63 -26.28
CA PHE A 536 20.40 3.80 -26.51
C PHE A 536 20.96 4.41 -25.22
N GLN A 537 20.33 4.14 -24.07
CA GLN A 537 20.69 4.73 -22.79
C GLN A 537 21.94 4.09 -22.18
N ARG A 538 22.49 4.75 -21.17
CA ARG A 538 23.62 4.25 -20.35
C ARG A 538 23.36 4.36 -18.85
N ALA A 539 22.32 5.09 -18.46
CA ALA A 539 21.89 5.31 -17.09
C ALA A 539 20.36 5.46 -17.06
N PRO A 540 19.71 5.35 -15.89
CA PRO A 540 18.26 5.52 -15.79
C PRO A 540 17.80 6.98 -15.93
N TYR A 541 18.75 7.91 -15.97
CA TYR A 541 18.54 9.34 -16.22
C TYR A 541 19.46 9.80 -17.35
N PHE A 542 19.04 10.81 -18.09
CA PHE A 542 19.75 11.30 -19.28
C PHE A 542 19.36 12.72 -19.64
N GLN A 543 20.07 13.32 -20.59
CA GLN A 543 19.73 14.61 -21.18
C GLN A 543 19.66 14.54 -22.70
N ILE A 544 18.79 15.34 -23.29
CA ILE A 544 18.72 15.61 -24.74
C ILE A 544 18.78 17.13 -24.90
N GLN A 545 19.74 17.64 -25.64
CA GLN A 545 19.88 19.09 -25.84
C GLN A 545 20.00 19.45 -27.32
N SER A 546 19.39 20.59 -27.69
CA SER A 546 19.66 21.32 -28.94
C SER A 546 20.20 22.72 -28.60
N ASP A 547 20.35 23.58 -29.59
CA ASP A 547 20.87 24.95 -29.38
C ASP A 547 19.95 25.81 -28.49
N ARG A 548 18.63 25.61 -28.58
CA ARG A 548 17.63 26.44 -27.87
C ARG A 548 16.76 25.69 -26.86
N PHE A 549 16.90 24.37 -26.77
CA PHE A 549 16.07 23.52 -25.92
C PHE A 549 16.92 22.50 -25.18
N ALA A 550 16.55 22.20 -23.93
CA ALA A 550 17.13 21.13 -23.13
C ALA A 550 16.01 20.34 -22.44
N LEU A 551 16.07 19.02 -22.60
CA LEU A 551 15.26 18.06 -21.89
C LEU A 551 16.16 17.29 -20.92
N LEU A 552 15.82 17.29 -19.64
CA LEU A 552 16.51 16.51 -18.61
C LEU A 552 15.52 15.49 -18.05
N ALA A 553 15.87 14.21 -18.13
CA ALA A 553 15.04 13.13 -17.62
C ALA A 553 15.69 12.59 -16.34
N VAL A 554 14.99 12.73 -15.21
CA VAL A 554 15.50 12.51 -13.85
C VAL A 554 14.74 11.36 -13.22
N ASP A 555 15.49 10.38 -12.76
CA ASP A 555 14.97 9.23 -12.04
C ASP A 555 14.81 9.61 -10.56
N THR A 556 13.59 9.60 -10.05
CA THR A 556 13.29 9.93 -8.65
C THR A 556 13.19 8.68 -7.74
N GLY A 557 13.49 7.50 -8.29
CA GLY A 557 13.47 6.23 -7.57
C GLY A 557 12.10 5.90 -6.97
N VAL A 558 12.08 5.12 -5.89
CA VAL A 558 10.84 4.82 -5.15
C VAL A 558 10.51 5.88 -4.10
N LEU A 559 11.54 6.56 -3.56
CA LEU A 559 11.42 7.48 -2.42
C LEU A 559 11.38 8.96 -2.82
N ARG A 560 11.07 9.27 -4.10
CA ARG A 560 10.95 10.65 -4.61
C ARG A 560 12.21 11.51 -4.43
N ARG A 561 13.38 10.87 -4.49
CA ARG A 561 14.68 11.53 -4.24
C ARG A 561 15.76 11.12 -5.23
N VAL A 562 16.77 11.97 -5.32
CA VAL A 562 17.96 11.76 -6.17
C VAL A 562 19.18 11.52 -5.29
N ASP A 563 20.02 10.56 -5.68
CA ASP A 563 21.30 10.33 -5.01
C ASP A 563 22.29 11.48 -5.30
N PRO A 564 23.38 11.61 -4.51
CA PRO A 564 24.36 12.69 -4.69
C PRO A 564 25.00 12.76 -6.08
N ASP A 565 25.19 11.64 -6.78
CA ASP A 565 25.84 11.62 -8.10
C ASP A 565 24.86 12.13 -9.17
N GLN A 566 23.60 11.67 -9.13
CA GLN A 566 22.57 12.19 -10.02
C GLN A 566 22.28 13.66 -9.74
N LEU A 567 22.27 14.10 -8.48
CA LEU A 567 22.10 15.52 -8.13
C LEU A 567 23.25 16.38 -8.69
N ALA A 568 24.49 15.92 -8.56
CA ALA A 568 25.65 16.61 -9.13
C ALA A 568 25.58 16.70 -10.66
N TRP A 569 25.17 15.60 -11.32
CA TRP A 569 24.91 15.59 -12.76
C TRP A 569 23.80 16.57 -13.15
N LEU A 570 22.67 16.57 -12.43
CA LEU A 570 21.53 17.43 -12.72
C LEU A 570 21.90 18.91 -12.62
N ARG A 571 22.64 19.30 -11.57
CA ARG A 571 23.18 20.67 -11.45
C ARG A 571 24.07 21.05 -12.62
N ALA A 572 24.98 20.17 -13.02
CA ALA A 572 25.87 20.41 -14.15
C ALA A 572 25.11 20.51 -15.49
N ALA A 573 24.10 19.67 -15.71
CA ALA A 573 23.27 19.68 -16.90
C ALA A 573 22.36 20.92 -16.97
N LEU A 574 21.79 21.34 -15.84
CA LEU A 574 21.02 22.58 -15.73
C LEU A 574 21.90 23.80 -16.02
N GLU A 575 23.12 23.84 -15.48
CA GLU A 575 24.09 24.91 -15.77
C GLU A 575 24.50 24.92 -17.25
N GLN A 576 24.75 23.75 -17.84
CA GLN A 576 25.04 23.61 -19.28
C GLN A 576 23.88 24.11 -20.15
N SER A 577 22.65 24.00 -19.66
CA SER A 577 21.43 24.45 -20.35
C SER A 577 21.11 25.93 -20.15
N ARG A 578 21.98 26.71 -19.48
CA ARG A 578 21.79 28.14 -19.26
C ARG A 578 21.49 28.87 -20.57
N GLY A 579 20.37 29.61 -20.58
CA GLY A 579 19.90 30.35 -21.75
C GLY A 579 19.09 29.53 -22.78
N LYS A 580 18.81 28.25 -22.50
CA LYS A 580 17.88 27.41 -23.27
C LYS A 580 16.52 27.35 -22.57
N PHE A 581 15.49 26.98 -23.33
CA PHE A 581 14.22 26.52 -22.77
C PHE A 581 14.42 25.14 -22.15
N LYS A 582 14.05 24.95 -20.89
CA LYS A 582 14.32 23.75 -20.10
C LYS A 582 13.03 23.03 -19.77
N MET A 583 12.99 21.76 -20.11
CA MET A 583 11.97 20.82 -19.69
C MET A 583 12.63 19.74 -18.83
N VAL A 584 12.03 19.44 -17.68
CA VAL A 584 12.46 18.34 -16.82
C VAL A 584 11.36 17.30 -16.76
N ILE A 585 11.70 16.03 -16.97
CA ILE A 585 10.82 14.89 -16.72
C ILE A 585 11.27 14.23 -15.41
N LEU A 586 10.34 14.04 -14.47
CA LEU A 586 10.53 13.35 -13.21
C LEU A 586 9.76 12.03 -13.19
N GLY A 587 10.18 11.08 -12.37
CA GLY A 587 9.38 9.87 -12.10
C GLY A 587 8.09 10.19 -11.33
N HIS A 588 8.11 11.21 -10.46
CA HIS A 588 7.00 11.58 -9.58
C HIS A 588 6.60 13.05 -9.75
N PRO A 589 5.31 13.40 -9.70
CA PRO A 589 4.83 14.76 -9.91
C PRO A 589 4.97 15.63 -8.67
N LEU A 590 5.34 16.90 -8.84
CA LEU A 590 5.39 17.90 -7.76
C LEU A 590 3.98 18.33 -7.30
N TYR A 591 3.02 18.28 -8.20
CA TYR A 591 1.61 18.56 -7.97
C TYR A 591 0.78 17.42 -8.53
N ALA A 592 -0.14 16.87 -7.74
CA ALA A 592 -1.08 15.84 -8.19
C ALA A 592 -2.37 15.89 -7.35
N GLY A 593 -3.54 15.61 -7.93
CA GLY A 593 -4.83 15.63 -7.24
C GLY A 593 -5.17 16.97 -6.61
N GLY A 594 -4.69 18.07 -7.20
CA GLY A 594 -4.82 19.43 -6.69
C GLY A 594 -3.94 19.75 -5.46
N LEU A 595 -3.03 18.86 -5.05
CA LEU A 595 -2.20 19.00 -3.86
C LEU A 595 -0.70 19.09 -4.20
N TYR A 596 0.07 19.76 -3.34
CA TYR A 596 1.53 19.82 -3.43
C TYR A 596 2.17 18.60 -2.77
N GLN A 597 2.86 17.79 -3.58
CA GLN A 597 3.31 16.44 -3.21
C GLN A 597 4.57 16.42 -2.35
N ALA A 598 5.35 17.50 -2.30
CA ALA A 598 6.56 17.57 -1.47
C ALA A 598 6.29 18.05 -0.02
N THR A 599 5.03 18.13 0.41
CA THR A 599 4.68 18.58 1.77
C THR A 599 5.25 17.61 2.82
N GLY A 600 6.20 18.08 3.62
CA GLY A 600 6.88 17.25 4.63
C GLY A 600 8.02 16.38 4.08
N ASP A 601 8.38 16.53 2.80
CA ASP A 601 9.49 15.86 2.14
C ASP A 601 10.59 16.88 1.78
N GLY A 602 11.68 16.86 2.55
CA GLY A 602 12.80 17.78 2.37
C GLY A 602 13.60 17.53 1.09
N ASP A 603 13.74 16.28 0.66
CA ASP A 603 14.52 15.92 -0.52
C ASP A 603 13.76 16.34 -1.79
N PHE A 604 12.46 16.08 -1.83
CA PHE A 604 11.63 16.46 -2.97
C PHE A 604 11.41 17.98 -3.05
N THR A 605 11.31 18.66 -1.89
CA THR A 605 11.31 20.13 -1.83
C THR A 605 12.61 20.71 -2.39
N ALA A 606 13.76 20.15 -2.03
CA ALA A 606 15.05 20.60 -2.54
C ALA A 606 15.19 20.42 -4.06
N LEU A 607 14.60 19.36 -4.63
CA LEU A 607 14.55 19.16 -6.07
C LEU A 607 13.68 20.22 -6.76
N HIS A 608 12.54 20.57 -6.16
CA HIS A 608 11.69 21.66 -6.67
C HIS A 608 12.41 23.02 -6.61
N ASP A 609 13.07 23.32 -5.50
CA ASP A 609 13.82 24.57 -5.35
C ASP A 609 14.97 24.66 -6.35
N LEU A 610 15.63 23.55 -6.68
CA LEU A 610 16.64 23.50 -7.74
C LEU A 610 16.05 23.86 -9.12
N MET A 611 14.84 23.38 -9.42
CA MET A 611 14.16 23.72 -10.69
C MET A 611 13.82 25.22 -10.76
N ARG A 612 13.38 25.80 -9.64
CA ARG A 612 13.11 27.23 -9.53
C ARG A 612 14.38 28.07 -9.70
N GLU A 613 15.47 27.67 -9.03
CA GLU A 613 16.80 28.31 -9.09
C GLU A 613 17.31 28.41 -10.54
N HIS A 614 17.16 27.34 -11.32
CA HIS A 614 17.61 27.30 -12.70
C HIS A 614 16.57 27.79 -13.73
N GLY A 615 15.40 28.26 -13.29
CA GLY A 615 14.38 28.80 -14.19
C GLY A 615 13.82 27.76 -15.17
N VAL A 616 13.49 26.56 -14.69
CA VAL A 616 12.86 25.49 -15.49
C VAL A 616 11.44 25.90 -15.89
N GLU A 617 11.10 25.77 -17.17
CA GLU A 617 9.81 26.20 -17.71
C GLU A 617 8.72 25.11 -17.66
N ILE A 618 9.11 23.84 -17.84
CA ILE A 618 8.20 22.70 -17.81
C ILE A 618 8.75 21.61 -16.89
N VAL A 619 7.93 21.13 -15.97
CA VAL A 619 8.15 19.89 -15.22
C VAL A 619 7.03 18.91 -15.60
N MET A 620 7.38 17.68 -15.98
CA MET A 620 6.41 16.65 -16.35
C MET A 620 6.72 15.35 -15.62
N ALA A 621 5.71 14.59 -15.19
CA ALA A 621 5.92 13.34 -14.49
C ALA A 621 4.76 12.34 -14.67
N GLY A 622 5.03 11.06 -14.40
CA GLY A 622 4.05 9.97 -14.31
C GLY A 622 3.51 9.75 -12.89
N ASP A 623 3.42 8.50 -12.44
CA ASP A 623 3.02 7.99 -11.09
C ASP A 623 1.54 8.20 -10.74
N THR A 624 0.96 9.36 -11.07
CA THR A 624 -0.49 9.59 -10.94
C THR A 624 -1.18 9.30 -12.26
N HIS A 625 -2.10 8.34 -12.27
CA HIS A 625 -2.64 7.72 -13.48
C HIS A 625 -3.78 8.52 -14.13
N ASP A 626 -3.53 9.79 -14.42
CA ASP A 626 -4.39 10.68 -15.17
C ASP A 626 -3.56 11.76 -15.88
N LEU A 627 -4.24 12.75 -16.47
CA LEU A 627 -3.59 13.93 -17.01
C LEU A 627 -4.01 15.14 -16.20
N GLU A 628 -3.04 15.83 -15.61
CA GLU A 628 -3.26 17.10 -14.90
C GLU A 628 -2.27 18.15 -15.38
N LEU A 629 -2.67 19.41 -15.37
CA LEU A 629 -1.77 20.50 -15.72
C LEU A 629 -1.93 21.62 -14.69
N TYR A 630 -0.82 22.21 -14.29
CA TYR A 630 -0.74 23.24 -13.28
C TYR A 630 0.14 24.40 -13.74
N VAL A 631 -0.16 25.60 -13.28
CA VAL A 631 0.69 26.78 -13.50
C VAL A 631 1.11 27.35 -12.16
N GLU A 632 2.40 27.28 -11.90
CA GLU A 632 3.03 27.89 -10.74
C GLU A 632 3.65 29.23 -11.12
N ARG A 633 3.46 30.22 -10.26
CA ARG A 633 4.14 31.52 -10.35
C ARG A 633 5.02 31.71 -9.13
N TYR A 634 6.29 32.06 -9.35
CA TYR A 634 7.24 32.28 -8.28
C TYR A 634 8.14 33.49 -8.58
N GLN A 635 8.68 34.10 -7.53
CA GLN A 635 9.61 35.22 -7.64
C GLN A 635 11.03 34.70 -7.49
N ALA A 636 11.88 34.96 -8.48
CA ALA A 636 13.31 34.71 -8.38
C ALA A 636 14.07 35.89 -9.00
N GLU A 637 15.12 36.33 -8.31
CA GLU A 637 15.96 37.47 -8.73
C GLU A 637 15.16 38.76 -9.03
N GLY A 638 14.06 38.98 -8.29
CA GLY A 638 13.20 40.16 -8.49
C GLY A 638 12.35 40.12 -9.76
N THR A 639 12.26 38.97 -10.43
CA THR A 639 11.42 38.76 -11.61
C THR A 639 10.41 37.63 -11.37
N GLU A 640 9.20 37.78 -11.93
CA GLU A 640 8.21 36.71 -11.92
C GLU A 640 8.58 35.64 -12.96
N HIS A 641 8.63 34.39 -12.51
CA HIS A 641 8.79 33.22 -13.35
C HIS A 641 7.54 32.36 -13.30
N VAL A 642 7.32 31.63 -14.39
CA VAL A 642 6.19 30.72 -14.55
C VAL A 642 6.74 29.34 -14.86
N MET A 643 6.32 28.35 -14.08
CA MET A 643 6.64 26.94 -14.30
C MET A 643 5.34 26.17 -14.54
N HIS A 644 5.30 25.44 -15.64
CA HIS A 644 4.17 24.56 -15.95
C HIS A 644 4.48 23.16 -15.44
N HIS A 645 3.59 22.61 -14.63
CA HIS A 645 3.69 21.22 -14.18
C HIS A 645 2.66 20.38 -14.91
N VAL A 646 3.06 19.20 -15.38
CA VAL A 646 2.19 18.26 -16.10
C VAL A 646 2.28 16.89 -15.47
N VAL A 647 1.15 16.39 -14.96
CA VAL A 647 0.97 14.98 -14.62
C VAL A 647 0.54 14.28 -15.90
N ASN A 648 1.22 13.22 -16.29
CA ASN A 648 1.05 12.52 -17.56
C ASN A 648 1.06 10.99 -17.38
N GLY A 649 0.56 10.49 -16.26
CA GLY A 649 0.50 9.05 -15.98
C GLY A 649 -0.75 8.35 -16.54
N GLY A 650 -1.57 9.04 -17.32
CA GLY A 650 -2.72 8.44 -17.99
C GLY A 650 -2.38 7.49 -19.15
N GLY A 651 -1.17 6.94 -19.28
CA GLY A 651 -0.73 6.24 -20.50
C GLY A 651 -1.21 4.79 -20.66
N GLY A 652 -1.73 4.15 -19.62
CA GLY A 652 -2.22 2.78 -19.74
C GLY A 652 -2.67 2.13 -18.45
N ALA A 653 -2.03 2.44 -17.32
CA ALA A 653 -2.44 1.96 -16.01
C ALA A 653 -3.88 2.37 -15.66
N TYR A 654 -4.43 1.69 -14.63
CA TYR A 654 -5.75 2.00 -14.09
C TYR A 654 -5.87 3.49 -13.74
N LEU A 655 -7.01 4.12 -13.96
CA LEU A 655 -7.13 5.56 -13.71
C LEU A 655 -7.15 5.86 -12.21
N SER A 656 -6.36 6.86 -11.77
CA SER A 656 -6.38 7.42 -10.41
C SER A 656 -7.67 8.19 -10.16
N SER A 657 -8.79 7.46 -10.06
CA SER A 657 -10.13 8.03 -10.04
C SER A 657 -10.38 8.97 -8.85
N GLY A 658 -9.59 8.89 -7.79
CA GLY A 658 -9.72 9.76 -6.62
C GLY A 658 -9.39 11.22 -6.91
N THR A 659 -8.49 11.53 -7.84
CA THR A 659 -8.15 12.92 -8.22
C THR A 659 -9.39 13.64 -8.76
N ALA A 660 -10.05 13.03 -9.74
CA ALA A 660 -11.25 13.59 -10.37
C ALA A 660 -12.49 13.51 -9.45
N LEU A 661 -12.63 12.49 -8.61
CA LEU A 661 -13.79 12.35 -7.72
C LEU A 661 -13.70 13.21 -6.44
N ALA A 662 -12.51 13.61 -6.02
CA ALA A 662 -12.26 14.30 -4.75
C ALA A 662 -11.37 15.54 -4.88
N TRP A 663 -11.49 16.26 -5.99
CA TRP A 663 -10.71 17.48 -6.22
C TRP A 663 -10.85 18.47 -5.04
N PRO A 664 -9.74 19.01 -4.51
CA PRO A 664 -9.79 19.85 -3.31
C PRO A 664 -10.49 21.18 -3.57
N ILE A 665 -11.20 21.68 -2.56
CA ILE A 665 -11.88 22.99 -2.59
C ILE A 665 -10.84 24.13 -2.75
N ALA A 666 -9.65 23.95 -2.18
CA ALA A 666 -8.53 24.88 -2.28
C ALA A 666 -7.30 24.14 -2.84
N PRO A 667 -7.16 24.09 -4.18
CA PRO A 667 -5.98 23.50 -4.81
C PRO A 667 -4.70 24.27 -4.48
N ALA A 668 -3.56 23.58 -4.55
CA ALA A 668 -2.25 24.12 -4.20
C ALA A 668 -1.83 25.32 -5.07
N VAL A 669 -2.32 25.38 -6.31
CA VAL A 669 -2.12 26.51 -7.23
C VAL A 669 -3.46 26.95 -7.85
N PRO A 670 -3.62 28.23 -8.24
CA PRO A 670 -4.91 28.74 -8.71
C PRO A 670 -5.27 28.31 -10.13
N GLN A 671 -4.29 27.96 -10.96
CA GLN A 671 -4.47 27.59 -12.36
C GLN A 671 -4.19 26.09 -12.54
N TRP A 672 -5.22 25.31 -12.89
CA TRP A 672 -5.17 23.85 -12.96
C TRP A 672 -6.21 23.22 -13.91
N ALA A 673 -5.89 22.06 -14.51
CA ALA A 673 -6.79 21.15 -15.25
C ALA A 673 -6.56 19.75 -14.77
N PHE A 674 -7.58 18.93 -14.98
CA PHE A 674 -7.38 17.51 -15.13
C PHE A 674 -8.31 16.89 -16.19
N HIS A 675 -7.91 15.73 -16.70
CA HIS A 675 -8.67 14.85 -17.58
C HIS A 675 -8.64 13.42 -17.00
N PRO A 676 -9.79 12.72 -16.93
CA PRO A 676 -11.12 13.11 -17.40
C PRO A 676 -11.88 14.05 -16.46
N THR A 677 -12.94 14.69 -16.97
CA THR A 677 -13.85 15.45 -16.10
C THR A 677 -14.50 14.57 -15.04
N SER A 678 -14.77 15.12 -13.85
CA SER A 678 -15.47 14.41 -12.77
C SER A 678 -16.82 13.85 -13.25
N ALA A 679 -17.51 14.58 -14.15
CA ALA A 679 -18.79 14.17 -14.72
C ALA A 679 -18.66 12.95 -15.65
N ALA A 680 -17.67 12.94 -16.54
CA ALA A 680 -17.44 11.81 -17.45
C ALA A 680 -17.05 10.54 -16.69
N LEU A 681 -16.17 10.67 -15.69
CA LEU A 681 -15.78 9.56 -14.83
C LEU A 681 -16.97 9.03 -14.00
N THR A 682 -17.75 9.93 -13.39
CA THR A 682 -18.97 9.56 -12.65
C THR A 682 -19.96 8.81 -13.54
N ALA A 683 -20.15 9.25 -14.79
CA ALA A 683 -21.04 8.59 -15.74
C ALA A 683 -20.55 7.19 -16.12
N LYS A 684 -19.23 7.00 -16.30
CA LYS A 684 -18.63 5.67 -16.51
C LYS A 684 -18.93 4.75 -15.32
N ILE A 685 -18.70 5.22 -14.10
CA ILE A 685 -18.92 4.43 -12.88
C ILE A 685 -20.42 4.14 -12.69
N ASP A 686 -21.30 5.12 -12.88
CA ASP A 686 -22.77 4.96 -12.81
C ASP A 686 -23.23 3.85 -13.77
N PHE A 687 -22.67 3.80 -14.98
CA PHE A 687 -23.06 2.80 -15.99
C PHE A 687 -22.57 1.38 -15.67
N HIS A 688 -21.31 1.23 -15.26
CA HIS A 688 -20.68 -0.08 -15.06
C HIS A 688 -20.90 -0.68 -13.67
N THR A 689 -21.37 0.11 -12.69
CA THR A 689 -21.52 -0.38 -11.32
C THR A 689 -22.68 -1.37 -11.17
N PRO A 690 -22.40 -2.64 -10.78
CA PRO A 690 -23.45 -3.64 -10.60
C PRO A 690 -24.29 -3.34 -9.36
N ARG A 691 -25.58 -3.73 -9.37
CA ARG A 691 -26.58 -3.43 -8.31
C ARG A 691 -26.13 -3.69 -6.88
N TRP A 692 -25.30 -4.70 -6.66
CA TRP A 692 -24.80 -5.05 -5.33
C TRP A 692 -23.65 -4.14 -4.83
N LYS A 693 -22.94 -3.43 -5.73
CA LYS A 693 -21.94 -2.40 -5.39
C LYS A 693 -22.55 -1.00 -5.23
N TRP A 694 -23.79 -0.77 -5.69
CA TRP A 694 -24.45 0.53 -5.61
C TRP A 694 -24.48 1.16 -4.22
N PRO A 695 -24.69 0.43 -3.10
CA PRO A 695 -24.61 1.05 -1.77
C PRO A 695 -23.26 1.74 -1.51
N PHE A 696 -22.14 1.13 -1.92
CA PHE A 696 -20.81 1.72 -1.79
C PHE A 696 -20.62 2.92 -2.74
N TRP A 697 -21.18 2.84 -3.94
CA TRP A 697 -21.07 3.93 -4.92
C TRP A 697 -21.89 5.16 -4.51
N VAL A 698 -23.15 4.98 -4.10
CA VAL A 698 -24.00 6.03 -3.52
C VAL A 698 -23.30 6.66 -2.31
N TRP A 699 -22.67 5.82 -1.47
CA TRP A 699 -21.90 6.30 -0.34
C TRP A 699 -20.72 7.18 -0.77
N THR A 700 -19.95 6.75 -1.77
CA THR A 700 -18.82 7.51 -2.33
C THR A 700 -19.28 8.85 -2.88
N LYS A 701 -20.35 8.86 -3.68
CA LYS A 701 -20.89 10.04 -4.36
C LYS A 701 -21.43 11.11 -3.40
N HIS A 702 -22.05 10.70 -2.29
CA HIS A 702 -22.70 11.63 -1.37
C HIS A 702 -21.90 11.95 -0.10
N PHE A 703 -20.99 11.06 0.32
CA PHE A 703 -20.24 11.21 1.56
C PHE A 703 -18.72 11.27 1.34
N GLY A 704 -18.25 11.37 0.09
CA GLY A 704 -16.82 11.49 -0.22
C GLY A 704 -16.00 10.32 0.31
N ALA A 705 -16.56 9.10 0.23
CA ALA A 705 -15.98 7.85 0.71
C ALA A 705 -15.71 7.74 2.23
N TRP A 706 -16.03 8.77 3.04
CA TRP A 706 -15.75 8.77 4.48
C TRP A 706 -16.33 7.50 5.16
N PRO A 707 -15.60 6.76 6.01
CA PRO A 707 -14.34 7.10 6.66
C PRO A 707 -13.07 6.80 5.83
N PHE A 708 -13.21 6.22 4.64
CA PHE A 708 -12.07 5.91 3.76
C PHE A 708 -11.65 7.14 2.94
N SER A 709 -10.45 7.11 2.39
CA SER A 709 -10.07 8.06 1.34
C SER A 709 -10.82 7.72 0.03
N VAL A 710 -11.12 8.75 -0.77
CA VAL A 710 -11.78 8.53 -2.07
C VAL A 710 -10.89 7.72 -2.99
N GLU A 711 -9.59 7.98 -3.00
CA GLU A 711 -8.61 7.19 -3.76
C GLU A 711 -8.74 5.69 -3.45
N TRP A 712 -8.71 5.33 -2.17
CA TRP A 712 -8.79 3.95 -1.73
C TRP A 712 -10.10 3.26 -2.14
N LEU A 713 -11.24 3.95 -1.95
CA LEU A 713 -12.55 3.39 -2.28
C LEU A 713 -12.81 3.38 -3.79
N SER A 714 -12.20 4.30 -4.54
CA SER A 714 -12.35 4.42 -5.99
C SER A 714 -11.81 3.21 -6.74
N ALA A 715 -10.79 2.53 -6.18
CA ALA A 715 -10.27 1.26 -6.72
C ALA A 715 -11.35 0.17 -6.84
N ALA A 716 -12.41 0.20 -6.02
CA ALA A 716 -13.52 -0.74 -6.14
C ALA A 716 -14.39 -0.51 -7.39
N PHE A 717 -14.23 0.64 -8.04
CA PHE A 717 -14.95 1.11 -9.23
C PHE A 717 -14.03 1.31 -10.43
N ASP A 718 -12.80 0.80 -10.36
CA ASP A 718 -11.93 0.77 -11.51
C ASP A 718 -12.40 -0.30 -12.50
N TYR A 719 -13.03 0.16 -13.57
CA TYR A 719 -13.58 -0.70 -14.61
C TYR A 719 -12.71 -0.56 -15.86
N ASN A 720 -11.94 -1.62 -16.15
CA ASN A 720 -11.15 -1.77 -17.37
C ASN A 720 -12.02 -2.09 -18.60
N VAL A 721 -12.98 -1.22 -18.87
CA VAL A 721 -13.90 -1.25 -20.01
C VAL A 721 -14.20 0.16 -20.46
N ALA A 722 -14.56 0.31 -21.74
CA ALA A 722 -14.88 1.60 -22.34
C ALA A 722 -16.07 2.30 -21.62
N PRO A 723 -16.11 3.64 -21.56
CA PRO A 723 -15.13 4.57 -22.14
C PRO A 723 -13.78 4.55 -21.41
N PHE A 724 -12.72 4.75 -22.17
CA PHE A 724 -11.35 4.88 -21.68
C PHE A 724 -10.95 6.37 -21.67
N PHE A 725 -10.06 6.75 -20.77
CA PHE A 725 -9.62 8.15 -20.59
C PHE A 725 -8.10 8.27 -20.60
N GLN A 726 -7.42 7.24 -21.10
CA GLN A 726 -5.97 7.25 -21.23
C GLN A 726 -5.54 8.35 -22.20
N SER A 727 -4.37 8.92 -21.93
CA SER A 727 -3.81 10.10 -22.59
C SER A 727 -2.29 10.11 -22.61
N PHE A 728 -1.73 10.96 -23.47
CA PHE A 728 -0.30 11.26 -23.55
C PHE A 728 -0.10 12.68 -24.09
N VAL A 729 1.13 13.21 -24.07
CA VAL A 729 1.43 14.58 -24.54
C VAL A 729 2.40 14.56 -25.70
N GLU A 730 2.06 15.24 -26.80
CA GLU A 730 3.00 15.61 -27.85
C GLU A 730 3.63 16.97 -27.50
N VAL A 731 4.95 17.05 -27.47
CA VAL A 731 5.69 18.30 -27.25
C VAL A 731 6.29 18.74 -28.57
N ARG A 732 5.97 19.95 -29.02
CA ARG A 732 6.57 20.59 -30.19
C ARG A 732 7.52 21.69 -29.77
N VAL A 733 8.76 21.59 -30.19
CA VAL A 733 9.79 22.62 -30.01
C VAL A 733 9.93 23.34 -31.34
N GLU A 734 9.61 24.63 -31.35
CA GLU A 734 9.60 25.46 -32.55
C GLU A 734 10.54 26.67 -32.36
N PRO A 735 11.87 26.48 -32.43
CA PRO A 735 12.84 27.52 -32.14
C PRO A 735 12.69 28.76 -33.04
N TRP A 736 12.24 28.57 -34.30
CA TRP A 736 12.04 29.66 -35.27
C TRP A 736 10.81 30.51 -34.94
N ALA A 737 9.75 29.89 -34.47
CA ALA A 737 8.55 30.57 -33.97
C ALA A 737 8.73 31.08 -32.53
N GLY A 738 9.87 30.77 -31.89
CA GLY A 738 10.19 31.18 -30.52
C GLY A 738 9.23 30.61 -29.48
N ARG A 739 8.75 29.36 -29.66
CA ARG A 739 7.79 28.75 -28.74
C ARG A 739 7.96 27.25 -28.59
N VAL A 740 7.47 26.72 -27.47
CA VAL A 740 7.24 25.30 -27.20
C VAL A 740 5.73 25.11 -27.02
N ARG A 741 5.17 24.05 -27.61
CA ARG A 741 3.76 23.71 -27.49
C ARG A 741 3.58 22.33 -26.86
N MET A 742 2.73 22.22 -25.85
CA MET A 742 2.27 20.93 -25.33
C MET A 742 0.87 20.65 -25.86
N LEU A 743 0.72 19.46 -26.43
CA LEU A 743 -0.41 19.01 -27.21
C LEU A 743 -0.92 17.69 -26.61
N PRO A 744 -1.89 17.72 -25.67
CA PRO A 744 -2.45 16.50 -25.08
C PRO A 744 -3.31 15.69 -26.05
N TRP A 745 -3.12 14.38 -26.05
CA TRP A 745 -3.86 13.39 -26.85
C TRP A 745 -4.59 12.43 -25.91
N GLY A 746 -5.77 11.98 -26.30
CA GLY A 746 -6.52 10.92 -25.64
C GLY A 746 -6.99 9.87 -26.65
N VAL A 747 -7.83 8.95 -26.19
CA VAL A 747 -8.33 7.81 -26.99
C VAL A 747 -9.04 8.18 -28.30
N HIS A 748 -9.57 9.42 -28.40
CA HIS A 748 -10.29 9.92 -29.57
C HIS A 748 -9.49 10.94 -30.41
N GLY A 749 -8.19 11.09 -30.16
CA GLY A 749 -7.31 12.06 -30.83
C GLY A 749 -6.89 13.19 -29.90
N ARG A 750 -6.64 14.39 -30.45
CA ARG A 750 -6.27 15.58 -29.66
C ARG A 750 -7.37 15.89 -28.63
N LEU A 751 -7.02 16.00 -27.35
CA LEU A 751 -7.97 16.38 -26.30
C LEU A 751 -8.48 17.80 -26.56
N ARG A 752 -9.74 18.04 -26.24
CA ARG A 752 -10.43 19.32 -26.36
C ARG A 752 -10.71 19.92 -25.00
N TRP A 753 -10.95 21.21 -24.93
CA TRP A 753 -11.25 21.88 -23.65
C TRP A 753 -12.49 21.31 -22.94
N VAL A 754 -13.44 20.73 -23.66
CA VAL A 754 -14.62 20.03 -23.11
C VAL A 754 -14.26 18.70 -22.43
N ASP A 755 -13.13 18.10 -22.78
CA ASP A 755 -12.66 16.84 -22.19
C ASP A 755 -11.97 17.07 -20.84
N LEU A 756 -11.62 18.32 -20.52
CA LEU A 756 -10.89 18.73 -19.31
C LEU A 756 -11.82 19.48 -18.35
N GLN A 757 -11.61 19.26 -17.06
CA GLN A 757 -12.16 20.14 -16.02
C GLN A 757 -11.09 21.17 -15.66
N VAL A 758 -11.44 22.45 -15.72
CA VAL A 758 -10.47 23.56 -15.66
C VAL A 758 -10.82 24.57 -14.58
N SER A 759 -9.78 25.17 -13.97
CA SER A 759 -9.92 26.34 -13.11
C SER A 759 -10.50 27.54 -13.89
N PRO A 760 -11.30 28.42 -13.25
CA PRO A 760 -11.81 29.63 -13.88
C PRO A 760 -10.70 30.49 -14.51
N GLY A 761 -10.90 30.92 -15.76
CA GLY A 761 -10.01 31.87 -16.44
C GLY A 761 -8.75 31.29 -17.09
N TRP A 762 -8.58 29.97 -17.09
CA TRP A 762 -7.41 29.36 -17.71
C TRP A 762 -7.63 28.80 -19.12
N ARG A 763 -8.87 28.46 -19.50
CA ARG A 763 -9.20 28.37 -20.92
C ARG A 763 -9.02 29.75 -21.56
N PRO A 764 -8.41 29.86 -22.76
CA PRO A 764 -8.36 31.12 -23.50
C PRO A 764 -9.75 31.78 -23.58
N ALA A 765 -9.82 33.09 -23.38
CA ALA A 765 -11.08 33.83 -23.27
C ALA A 765 -11.96 33.73 -24.54
N ASP A 766 -11.32 33.54 -25.69
CA ASP A 766 -11.87 33.35 -27.03
C ASP A 766 -11.98 31.87 -27.46
N GLY A 767 -11.42 30.94 -26.68
CA GLY A 767 -11.37 29.52 -27.01
C GLY A 767 -12.72 28.82 -26.84
N ARG A 768 -13.16 28.11 -27.89
CA ARG A 768 -14.40 27.30 -27.84
C ARG A 768 -14.18 26.00 -27.06
N PRO A 769 -15.21 25.45 -26.38
CA PRO A 769 -15.08 24.18 -25.66
C PRO A 769 -14.60 23.01 -26.54
N ASP A 770 -14.99 22.99 -27.82
CA ASP A 770 -14.63 21.91 -28.76
C ASP A 770 -13.25 22.08 -29.41
N GLU A 771 -12.54 23.16 -29.12
CA GLU A 771 -11.20 23.37 -29.68
C GLU A 771 -10.17 22.47 -29.00
N PRO A 772 -9.17 21.96 -29.75
CA PRO A 772 -8.05 21.22 -29.19
C PRO A 772 -7.31 22.02 -28.12
N VAL A 773 -6.89 21.34 -27.06
CA VAL A 773 -6.06 21.92 -26.00
C VAL A 773 -4.65 22.13 -26.55
N GLU A 774 -4.20 23.38 -26.56
CA GLU A 774 -2.82 23.75 -26.89
C GLU A 774 -2.26 24.66 -25.78
N ILE A 775 -1.17 24.23 -25.15
CA ILE A 775 -0.45 25.03 -24.16
C ILE A 775 0.79 25.58 -24.85
N VAL A 776 0.87 26.90 -24.99
CA VAL A 776 1.94 27.57 -25.74
C VAL A 776 2.83 28.35 -24.78
N LEU A 777 4.13 28.05 -24.78
CA LEU A 777 5.12 28.68 -23.92
C LEU A 777 6.18 29.38 -24.79
N PRO A 778 6.50 30.65 -24.53
CA PRO A 778 7.52 31.37 -25.31
C PRO A 778 8.94 30.91 -24.95
N ILE A 779 9.79 30.74 -25.95
CA ILE A 779 11.23 30.59 -25.78
C ILE A 779 11.81 32.00 -25.64
N ARG A 780 12.15 32.41 -24.39
CA ARG A 780 12.73 33.72 -24.11
C ARG A 780 13.94 33.99 -25.03
N ALA A 781 14.00 35.19 -25.61
CA ALA A 781 15.15 35.61 -26.42
C ALA A 781 16.36 35.84 -25.49
N GLN A 782 17.55 35.40 -25.92
CA GLN A 782 18.77 35.74 -25.18
C GLN A 782 18.95 37.26 -25.20
N PRO A 783 19.24 37.92 -24.06
CA PRO A 783 19.83 39.26 -24.13
C PRO A 783 21.14 39.16 -24.92
N PRO A 784 21.46 40.13 -25.80
CA PRO A 784 22.67 40.08 -26.60
C PRO A 784 23.87 39.93 -25.67
N ARG A 785 24.75 38.96 -25.96
CA ARG A 785 26.05 38.83 -25.29
C ARG A 785 26.76 40.18 -25.41
N THR A 786 26.93 40.86 -24.29
CA THR A 786 27.85 42.00 -24.21
C THR A 786 29.26 41.42 -24.39
N THR A 787 29.77 41.51 -25.61
CA THR A 787 31.19 41.28 -25.88
C THR A 787 31.98 42.21 -24.95
N PRO A 788 32.92 41.71 -24.12
CA PRO A 788 33.79 42.62 -23.40
C PRO A 788 34.54 43.46 -24.43
N ALA A 789 34.47 44.79 -24.27
CA ALA A 789 35.29 45.70 -25.04
C ALA A 789 36.77 45.30 -24.84
N ARG A 790 37.50 45.30 -25.95
CA ARG A 790 38.87 44.79 -26.14
C ARG A 790 39.87 45.16 -25.04
#